data_AF-A0AAE5BR92-F1
#
_entry.id   AF-A0AAE5BR92-F1
#
_cell.length_a   1.000
_cell.length_b   1.000
_cell.length_c   1.000
_cell.angle_alpha   90.00
_cell.angle_beta   90.00
_cell.angle_gamma   90.00
#
_symmetry.space_group_name_H-M   'P 1'
#
loop_
_entity.id
_entity.type
_entity.pdbx_description
1 polymer ?
#
loop_
_entity_poly.entity_id
_entity_poly.type
_entity_poly.pdbx_seq_one_letter_code
_entity_poly.pdbx_strand_id
1 'polypeptide(L)'
;MSFKLNQSEEAGLLAAFTATHVILRCRATDGVILSANAKAVEVLSKTGPAEGRLITELFRESDKIEELLTAASQGQAQSFVAHAVDETGFATVQGHAIPAGEEVVIVVGRSMVLDSELQGWLDAVNRTQAAIEFTPDGKVLRANENFLNLMGYEIEEILGRSHAIFCRDTHVNSPAYADFWDRLAQGEVMDGEFERITKSRRPVWIRANYTPIRDEAGRVIRVVKFAMDVTAAKVAATEDAGRLQAFGKAMAFIEFDPDGKVITANQTFLDLMGYAEKDIEGQHHKILCEPEYTRSPAYKAFWKKLGEGDFESGEFKRLRADGQPVWLRATYSPILGPDGTLSRVVKVAMDVTEERRAANDRSSRWEALSRGRIVVEYAPNGEITRASASFVDLVGLPLNEIVGKPASRFWTRDGKANPDFARQWEEASRLGHSGEVRRYRPDGQDFFLQTTLVPVKDLDHGLAYVLEVADDISQRRRQIADYEGKVRAIDRSQAVIEFDMNGKVLAANQNFVDFIGYPLDKIIGQNHRIFVPRDMAESEAYRSFWAKLGQGEFDAGVYLRIDAQGRERFIRASYNPVFDMDGKPLKVVKFATDITEQRQRDTEFASKFQAIDRSQAVIEFDLEGNILTANENFLRVSGYSLREIKGQHHAMFCTPEHIRSQEYRDFWLDLGRGQTRHGRYHRVGKYGRDLWIQAAYSPLLDHHGKPVGVIKYAHDITDQVQLENLIREKAAAMQGSVDKLTGSISHINGSTHLAKKLSTETKTNASTGFEALNNAISAIELIAKSSSEIAEMVKVVSDIANQTNLLAFNAAIEAARAGEYGVGFSVVADEVRKLAEKSSAAAMQISRMIGESTSRVNLGTERSDAARQAFGRIVSSVEETARSIDDISTSAQEQETVSREVVGQISTLAAVTKVA
;
A
#
# COMPACT_ATOMS: atom_id res chain seq x y z
N MET A 1 11.75 -59.00 153.51
CA MET A 1 11.20 -58.86 154.88
C MET A 1 9.71 -58.57 154.75
N SER A 2 8.86 -59.45 155.26
CA SER A 2 7.40 -59.28 155.25
C SER A 2 7.03 -58.19 156.27
N PHE A 3 6.54 -57.05 155.79
CA PHE A 3 5.79 -56.11 156.61
C PHE A 3 4.31 -56.25 156.25
N LYS A 4 3.55 -56.95 157.11
CA LYS A 4 2.11 -56.75 157.20
C LYS A 4 1.91 -55.37 157.80
N LEU A 5 1.57 -54.41 156.95
CA LEU A 5 1.29 -53.03 157.36
C LEU A 5 0.02 -52.99 158.20
N ASN A 6 0.00 -52.17 159.25
CA ASN A 6 -1.24 -51.81 159.92
C ASN A 6 -1.87 -50.61 159.20
N GLN A 7 -3.20 -50.51 159.23
CA GLN A 7 -4.00 -49.60 158.37
C GLN A 7 -3.61 -48.11 158.42
N SER A 8 -2.89 -47.64 159.44
CA SER A 8 -2.41 -46.25 159.47
C SER A 8 -1.15 -46.02 158.63
N GLU A 9 -0.33 -47.05 158.37
CA GLU A 9 0.93 -46.93 157.62
C GLU A 9 0.74 -47.11 156.10
N GLU A 10 -0.28 -47.85 155.66
CA GLU A 10 -0.64 -47.96 154.24
C GLU A 10 -1.06 -46.61 153.64
N ALA A 11 -1.77 -45.76 154.41
CA ALA A 11 -2.15 -44.44 153.96
C ALA A 11 -0.94 -43.50 153.76
N GLY A 12 0.13 -43.71 154.55
CA GLY A 12 1.36 -42.92 154.46
C GLY A 12 2.22 -43.26 153.24
N LEU A 13 2.37 -44.55 152.92
CA LEU A 13 3.21 -44.98 151.79
C LEU A 13 2.56 -44.70 150.43
N LEU A 14 1.23 -44.85 150.31
CA LEU A 14 0.51 -44.55 149.07
C LEU A 14 0.56 -43.05 148.71
N ALA A 15 0.67 -42.15 149.68
CA ALA A 15 0.80 -40.72 149.40
C ALA A 15 2.14 -40.33 148.73
N ALA A 16 3.20 -41.13 148.89
CA ALA A 16 4.53 -40.82 148.36
C ALA A 16 4.76 -41.26 146.89
N PHE A 17 3.97 -42.19 146.35
CA PHE A 17 4.18 -42.77 145.01
C PHE A 17 3.16 -42.33 143.94
N THR A 18 2.09 -41.61 144.31
CA THR A 18 0.93 -41.36 143.45
C THR A 18 1.17 -40.47 142.23
N ALA A 19 2.27 -39.70 142.19
CA ALA A 19 2.52 -38.78 141.08
C ALA A 19 3.31 -39.38 139.90
N THR A 20 4.17 -40.38 140.12
CA THR A 20 5.13 -40.86 139.10
C THR A 20 4.93 -42.31 138.67
N HIS A 21 4.11 -43.06 139.39
CA HIS A 21 3.85 -44.47 139.12
C HIS A 21 2.37 -44.70 138.81
N VAL A 22 2.10 -45.58 137.86
CA VAL A 22 0.80 -46.18 137.58
C VAL A 22 0.51 -47.13 138.73
N ILE A 23 -0.60 -46.91 139.45
CA ILE A 23 -1.04 -47.79 140.53
C ILE A 23 -2.48 -48.21 140.26
N LEU A 24 -2.67 -49.52 140.07
CA LEU A 24 -3.98 -50.17 139.96
C LEU A 24 -4.16 -51.12 141.14
N ARG A 25 -5.31 -51.07 141.78
CA ARG A 25 -5.73 -52.07 142.79
C ARG A 25 -6.75 -52.98 142.14
N CYS A 26 -6.40 -54.23 141.94
CA CYS A 26 -7.22 -55.22 141.25
C CYS A 26 -7.70 -56.30 142.21
N ARG A 27 -8.89 -56.85 141.99
CA ARG A 27 -9.35 -58.05 142.69
C ARG A 27 -8.57 -59.25 142.17
N ALA A 28 -8.03 -60.06 143.07
CA ALA A 28 -7.10 -61.13 142.74
C ALA A 28 -7.74 -62.27 141.95
N THR A 29 -9.06 -62.49 142.10
CA THR A 29 -9.78 -63.62 141.51
C THR A 29 -10.10 -63.44 140.03
N ASP A 30 -10.42 -62.22 139.61
CA ASP A 30 -10.91 -61.91 138.27
C ASP A 30 -10.13 -60.78 137.57
N GLY A 31 -9.23 -60.07 138.27
CA GLY A 31 -8.46 -58.97 137.70
C GLY A 31 -9.26 -57.67 137.52
N VAL A 32 -10.47 -57.57 138.07
CA VAL A 32 -11.27 -56.34 138.01
C VAL A 32 -10.60 -55.23 138.80
N ILE A 33 -10.38 -54.08 138.15
CA ILE A 33 -9.77 -52.90 138.76
C ILE A 33 -10.76 -52.30 139.76
N LEU A 34 -10.43 -52.39 141.05
CA LEU A 34 -11.20 -51.84 142.16
C LEU A 34 -10.94 -50.35 142.35
N SER A 35 -9.70 -49.91 142.15
CA SER A 35 -9.35 -48.49 142.14
C SER A 35 -8.11 -48.21 141.30
N ALA A 36 -8.02 -47.02 140.72
CA ALA A 36 -6.88 -46.59 139.91
C ALA A 36 -6.43 -45.17 140.29
N ASN A 37 -5.12 -44.92 140.40
CA ASN A 37 -4.63 -43.56 140.60
C ASN A 37 -4.73 -42.73 139.32
N ALA A 38 -4.69 -41.40 139.46
CA ALA A 38 -4.80 -40.48 138.31
C ALA A 38 -3.75 -40.78 137.22
N LYS A 39 -2.53 -41.18 137.61
CA LYS A 39 -1.48 -41.54 136.64
C LYS A 39 -1.80 -42.82 135.87
N ALA A 40 -2.43 -43.81 136.49
CA ALA A 40 -2.90 -45.00 135.79
C ALA A 40 -3.99 -44.66 134.78
N VAL A 41 -4.93 -43.77 135.12
CA VAL A 41 -5.94 -43.28 134.17
C VAL A 41 -5.28 -42.53 133.01
N GLU A 42 -4.34 -41.63 133.30
CA GLU A 42 -3.60 -40.85 132.29
C GLU A 42 -2.75 -41.72 131.35
N VAL A 43 -2.15 -42.80 131.86
CA VAL A 43 -1.23 -43.63 131.07
C VAL A 43 -1.95 -44.77 130.35
N LEU A 44 -2.95 -45.40 130.99
CA LEU A 44 -3.54 -46.66 130.52
C LEU A 44 -4.95 -46.51 129.96
N SER A 45 -5.74 -45.54 130.42
CA SER A 45 -7.19 -45.48 130.13
C SER A 45 -7.61 -44.09 129.70
N LYS A 46 -6.76 -43.33 128.97
CA LYS A 46 -6.90 -41.90 128.59
C LYS A 46 -8.30 -41.39 128.16
N THR A 47 -9.23 -42.29 127.88
CA THR A 47 -10.60 -42.09 127.42
C THR A 47 -11.72 -42.42 128.44
N GLY A 48 -11.41 -42.76 129.71
CA GLY A 48 -12.44 -42.95 130.76
C GLY A 48 -11.94 -43.60 132.06
N PRO A 49 -12.78 -43.75 133.10
CA PRO A 49 -12.37 -44.35 134.38
C PRO A 49 -11.95 -45.82 134.18
N ALA A 50 -10.78 -46.18 134.71
CA ALA A 50 -10.24 -47.54 134.61
C ALA A 50 -10.94 -48.53 135.57
N GLU A 51 -11.66 -48.01 136.57
CA GLU A 51 -12.31 -48.79 137.62
C GLU A 51 -13.51 -49.57 137.08
N GLY A 52 -13.64 -50.84 137.49
CA GLY A 52 -14.66 -51.77 137.00
C GLY A 52 -14.26 -52.54 135.73
N ARG A 53 -13.17 -52.16 135.05
CA ARG A 53 -12.66 -52.89 133.88
C ARG A 53 -11.71 -54.02 134.30
N LEU A 54 -11.54 -54.99 133.42
CA LEU A 54 -10.50 -56.01 133.56
C LEU A 54 -9.14 -55.41 133.20
N ILE A 55 -8.13 -55.61 134.04
CA ILE A 55 -6.78 -55.08 133.76
C ILE A 55 -6.18 -55.67 132.47
N THR A 56 -6.59 -56.88 132.09
CA THR A 56 -6.17 -57.55 130.85
C THR A 56 -6.65 -56.83 129.59
N GLU A 57 -7.71 -56.02 129.67
CA GLU A 57 -8.14 -55.16 128.55
C GLU A 57 -7.27 -53.93 128.37
N LEU A 58 -6.55 -53.51 129.43
CA LEU A 58 -5.71 -52.32 129.38
C LEU A 58 -4.34 -52.62 128.76
N PHE A 59 -3.95 -53.89 128.65
CA PHE A 59 -2.66 -54.32 128.12
C PHE A 59 -2.81 -55.33 126.99
N ARG A 60 -1.97 -55.22 125.94
CA ARG A 60 -2.01 -56.14 124.79
C ARG A 60 -1.62 -57.56 125.17
N GLU A 61 -0.68 -57.72 126.10
CA GLU A 61 -0.22 -59.03 126.58
C GLU A 61 -1.15 -59.59 127.66
N SER A 62 -2.45 -59.69 127.36
CA SER A 62 -3.49 -60.12 128.29
C SER A 62 -3.14 -61.44 129.00
N ASP A 63 -2.64 -62.43 128.27
CA ASP A 63 -2.23 -63.74 128.83
C ASP A 63 -1.14 -63.60 129.91
N LYS A 64 -0.15 -62.72 129.70
CA LYS A 64 0.92 -62.47 130.69
C LYS A 64 0.39 -61.75 131.91
N ILE A 65 -0.59 -60.87 131.73
CA ILE A 65 -1.24 -60.17 132.84
C ILE A 65 -2.09 -61.15 133.66
N GLU A 66 -2.77 -62.12 133.03
CA GLU A 66 -3.47 -63.21 133.74
C GLU A 66 -2.52 -64.09 134.54
N GLU A 67 -1.40 -64.52 133.94
CA GLU A 67 -0.35 -65.28 134.64
C GLU A 67 0.17 -64.50 135.86
N LEU A 68 0.41 -63.21 135.69
CA LEU A 68 0.88 -62.33 136.75
C LEU A 68 -0.15 -62.15 137.87
N LEU A 69 -1.43 -62.01 137.56
CA LEU A 69 -2.50 -61.97 138.57
C LEU A 69 -2.63 -63.31 139.31
N THR A 70 -2.49 -64.42 138.60
CA THR A 70 -2.56 -65.77 139.19
C THR A 70 -1.39 -66.02 140.15
N ALA A 71 -0.17 -65.62 139.78
CA ALA A 71 0.98 -65.71 140.66
C ALA A 71 0.83 -64.79 141.90
N ALA A 72 0.28 -63.59 141.71
CA ALA A 72 0.04 -62.65 142.80
C ALA A 72 -1.06 -63.12 143.77
N SER A 73 -2.12 -63.80 143.30
CA SER A 73 -3.16 -64.38 144.18
C SER A 73 -2.63 -65.54 145.03
N GLN A 74 -1.58 -66.23 144.58
CA GLN A 74 -0.85 -67.26 145.34
C GLN A 74 0.20 -66.65 146.30
N GLY A 75 0.21 -65.33 146.47
CA GLY A 75 1.10 -64.63 147.39
C GLY A 75 2.49 -64.31 146.84
N GLN A 76 2.76 -64.50 145.55
CA GLN A 76 4.06 -64.21 144.93
C GLN A 76 4.05 -62.89 144.16
N ALA A 77 4.94 -61.96 144.52
CA ALA A 77 5.12 -60.74 143.75
C ALA A 77 5.84 -61.02 142.42
N GLN A 78 5.32 -60.51 141.31
CA GLN A 78 5.83 -60.73 139.95
C GLN A 78 6.11 -59.40 139.25
N SER A 79 7.26 -59.30 138.58
CA SER A 79 7.61 -58.17 137.71
C SER A 79 7.07 -58.38 136.30
N PHE A 80 6.62 -57.31 135.64
CA PHE A 80 6.20 -57.37 134.24
C PHE A 80 6.62 -56.13 133.46
N VAL A 81 6.63 -56.30 132.13
CA VAL A 81 6.63 -55.22 131.16
C VAL A 81 5.49 -55.53 130.20
N ALA A 82 4.54 -54.62 130.07
CA ALA A 82 3.39 -54.78 129.18
C ALA A 82 3.05 -53.46 128.47
N HIS A 83 2.41 -53.57 127.30
CA HIS A 83 2.08 -52.45 126.44
C HIS A 83 0.60 -52.10 126.54
N ALA A 84 0.30 -50.83 126.82
CA ALA A 84 -1.07 -50.36 126.94
C ALA A 84 -1.83 -50.44 125.60
N VAL A 85 -3.12 -50.77 125.66
CA VAL A 85 -4.01 -50.83 124.49
C VAL A 85 -4.53 -49.42 124.17
N ASP A 86 -3.95 -48.77 123.15
CA ASP A 86 -4.47 -47.52 122.57
C ASP A 86 -4.26 -47.52 121.04
N GLU A 87 -5.24 -46.97 120.32
CA GLU A 87 -5.24 -46.72 118.87
C GLU A 87 -4.23 -45.63 118.46
N THR A 88 -3.73 -44.83 119.41
CA THR A 88 -2.84 -43.69 119.17
C THR A 88 -1.39 -43.85 119.62
N GLY A 89 -1.00 -45.00 120.21
CA GLY A 89 0.40 -45.39 120.37
C GLY A 89 0.90 -45.65 121.80
N PHE A 90 1.10 -46.95 122.07
CA PHE A 90 2.12 -47.65 122.86
C PHE A 90 2.78 -46.95 124.07
N ALA A 91 2.05 -46.80 125.17
CA ALA A 91 2.71 -46.65 126.49
C ALA A 91 3.23 -48.03 126.95
N THR A 92 4.54 -48.15 127.14
CA THR A 92 5.15 -49.37 127.74
C THR A 92 5.28 -49.17 129.24
N VAL A 93 4.62 -50.03 130.03
CA VAL A 93 4.66 -49.97 131.49
C VAL A 93 5.46 -51.15 132.03
N GLN A 94 6.52 -50.83 132.77
CA GLN A 94 7.30 -51.80 133.53
C GLN A 94 6.96 -51.68 135.01
N GLY A 95 6.58 -52.78 135.66
CA GLY A 95 6.08 -52.75 137.03
C GLY A 95 6.15 -54.07 137.76
N HIS A 96 5.55 -54.09 138.95
CA HIS A 96 5.37 -55.27 139.78
C HIS A 96 3.92 -55.39 140.22
N ALA A 97 3.39 -56.61 140.24
CA ALA A 97 2.17 -56.96 140.97
C ALA A 97 2.54 -57.51 142.33
N ILE A 98 1.91 -56.95 143.37
CA ILE A 98 2.19 -57.25 144.77
C ILE A 98 0.87 -57.68 145.45
N PRO A 99 0.82 -58.84 146.14
CA PRO A 99 -0.35 -59.25 146.89
C PRO A 99 -0.61 -58.30 148.07
N ALA A 100 -1.86 -57.88 148.28
CA ALA A 100 -2.28 -56.96 149.34
C ALA A 100 -3.57 -57.47 150.03
N GLY A 101 -3.43 -58.50 150.87
CA GLY A 101 -4.54 -59.24 151.49
C GLY A 101 -4.90 -60.52 150.72
N GLU A 102 -5.89 -61.30 151.22
CA GLU A 102 -6.26 -62.58 150.59
C GLU A 102 -7.01 -62.43 149.25
N GLU A 103 -7.58 -61.25 148.95
CA GLU A 103 -8.43 -61.06 147.76
C GLU A 103 -8.03 -59.91 146.82
N VAL A 104 -6.90 -59.23 147.07
CA VAL A 104 -6.52 -58.02 146.30
C VAL A 104 -5.05 -58.03 145.90
N VAL A 105 -4.76 -57.61 144.66
CA VAL A 105 -3.42 -57.42 144.10
C VAL A 105 -3.23 -55.94 143.73
N ILE A 106 -2.12 -55.35 144.13
CA ILE A 106 -1.73 -53.99 143.74
C ILE A 106 -0.68 -54.07 142.64
N VAL A 107 -0.97 -53.48 141.50
CA VAL A 107 -0.08 -53.38 140.33
C VAL A 107 0.52 -51.98 140.31
N VAL A 108 1.85 -51.90 140.45
CA VAL A 108 2.61 -50.64 140.44
C VAL A 108 3.62 -50.66 139.31
N GLY A 109 3.57 -49.68 138.39
CA GLY A 109 4.49 -49.60 137.25
C GLY A 109 4.86 -48.19 136.82
N ARG A 110 5.89 -48.07 135.98
CA ARG A 110 6.38 -46.81 135.42
C ARG A 110 6.41 -46.88 133.88
N SER A 111 6.01 -45.80 133.22
CA SER A 111 5.99 -45.70 131.76
C SER A 111 7.37 -45.34 131.18
N MET A 112 7.78 -45.97 130.09
CA MET A 112 9.02 -45.67 129.34
C MET A 112 8.72 -44.88 128.04
N VAL A 113 9.61 -43.95 127.63
CA VAL A 113 9.49 -43.12 126.41
C VAL A 113 10.76 -43.29 125.55
N LEU A 114 10.61 -43.52 124.23
CA LEU A 114 11.69 -43.53 123.23
C LEU A 114 11.91 -42.12 122.60
N ASP A 115 13.12 -41.87 122.09
CA ASP A 115 13.68 -40.57 121.64
C ASP A 115 12.92 -39.90 120.46
N SER A 116 12.66 -38.58 120.54
CA SER A 116 11.72 -37.85 119.67
C SER A 116 12.32 -37.28 118.37
N GLU A 117 13.64 -37.10 118.30
CA GLU A 117 14.30 -36.46 117.15
C GLU A 117 14.38 -37.39 115.92
N LEU A 118 14.65 -38.68 116.14
CA LEU A 118 14.75 -39.68 115.07
C LEU A 118 13.40 -39.89 114.36
N GLN A 119 12.29 -39.76 115.10
CA GLN A 119 10.95 -39.89 114.54
C GLN A 119 10.59 -38.71 113.61
N GLY A 120 11.02 -37.49 113.96
CA GLY A 120 10.80 -36.30 113.13
C GLY A 120 11.50 -36.37 111.76
N TRP A 121 12.70 -36.95 111.71
CA TRP A 121 13.43 -37.16 110.45
C TRP A 121 12.74 -38.15 109.52
N LEU A 122 12.26 -39.28 110.07
CA LEU A 122 11.56 -40.29 109.27
C LEU A 122 10.26 -39.76 108.67
N ASP A 123 9.51 -38.94 109.42
CA ASP A 123 8.27 -38.33 108.94
C ASP A 123 8.50 -37.32 107.79
N ALA A 124 9.56 -36.50 107.85
CA ALA A 124 9.87 -35.52 106.82
C ALA A 124 10.20 -36.16 105.47
N VAL A 125 10.98 -37.25 105.48
CA VAL A 125 11.29 -38.01 104.26
C VAL A 125 10.05 -38.74 103.74
N ASN A 126 9.27 -39.37 104.63
CA ASN A 126 8.04 -40.06 104.24
C ASN A 126 6.98 -39.15 103.61
N ARG A 127 6.92 -37.87 103.99
CA ARG A 127 5.97 -36.90 103.41
C ARG A 127 6.36 -36.41 102.01
N THR A 128 7.65 -36.40 101.66
CA THR A 128 8.13 -35.73 100.44
C THR A 128 8.56 -36.68 99.33
N GLN A 129 8.99 -37.89 99.68
CA GLN A 129 9.47 -38.87 98.70
C GLN A 129 8.48 -40.02 98.53
N ALA A 130 8.36 -40.58 97.33
CA ALA A 130 7.72 -41.87 97.15
C ALA A 130 8.65 -42.95 97.71
N ALA A 131 8.25 -43.61 98.78
CA ALA A 131 9.05 -44.57 99.51
C ALA A 131 8.40 -45.96 99.54
N ILE A 132 9.20 -46.99 99.30
CA ILE A 132 8.75 -48.40 99.39
C ILE A 132 9.90 -49.26 99.91
N GLU A 133 9.56 -50.22 100.74
CA GLU A 133 10.50 -51.18 101.28
C GLU A 133 10.24 -52.58 100.77
N PHE A 134 11.32 -53.31 100.59
CA PHE A 134 11.33 -54.68 100.14
C PHE A 134 12.15 -55.55 101.09
N THR A 135 11.82 -56.83 101.11
CA THR A 135 12.73 -57.89 101.53
C THR A 135 13.96 -57.92 100.61
N PRO A 136 15.07 -58.55 101.02
CA PRO A 136 16.25 -58.72 100.17
C PRO A 136 15.96 -59.45 98.86
N ASP A 137 14.93 -60.32 98.81
CA ASP A 137 14.44 -61.01 97.60
C ASP A 137 13.37 -60.21 96.82
N GLY A 138 13.15 -58.94 97.16
CA GLY A 138 12.33 -58.03 96.37
C GLY A 138 10.83 -58.13 96.57
N LYS A 139 10.35 -58.74 97.66
CA LYS A 139 8.93 -58.70 98.07
C LYS A 139 8.62 -57.46 98.88
N VAL A 140 7.52 -56.78 98.59
CA VAL A 140 7.11 -55.54 99.27
C VAL A 140 6.80 -55.79 100.74
N LEU A 141 7.41 -55.00 101.62
CA LEU A 141 7.18 -55.00 103.06
C LEU A 141 6.26 -53.86 103.50
N ARG A 142 6.45 -52.66 102.94
CA ARG A 142 5.63 -51.48 103.18
C ARG A 142 5.83 -50.47 102.07
N ALA A 143 4.87 -49.58 101.86
CA ALA A 143 5.00 -48.42 100.99
C ALA A 143 4.27 -47.24 101.63
N ASN A 144 4.74 -46.02 101.37
CA ASN A 144 4.03 -44.81 101.80
C ASN A 144 2.99 -44.38 100.75
N GLU A 145 2.08 -43.48 101.15
CA GLU A 145 1.01 -42.98 100.28
C GLU A 145 1.56 -42.34 98.98
N ASN A 146 2.70 -41.65 99.03
CA ASN A 146 3.32 -41.06 97.85
C ASN A 146 3.66 -42.12 96.78
N PHE A 147 4.19 -43.27 97.20
CA PHE A 147 4.49 -44.37 96.28
C PHE A 147 3.22 -45.03 95.74
N LEU A 148 2.24 -45.27 96.62
CA LEU A 148 0.95 -45.86 96.25
C LEU A 148 0.21 -44.98 95.22
N ASN A 149 0.16 -43.66 95.45
CA ASN A 149 -0.45 -42.68 94.55
C ASN A 149 0.27 -42.62 93.19
N LEU A 150 1.62 -42.62 93.19
CA LEU A 150 2.41 -42.60 91.95
C LEU A 150 2.16 -43.84 91.10
N MET A 151 2.11 -45.02 91.72
CA MET A 151 1.98 -46.31 91.03
C MET A 151 0.52 -46.74 90.80
N GLY A 152 -0.43 -46.13 91.52
CA GLY A 152 -1.87 -46.41 91.43
C GLY A 152 -2.31 -47.72 92.08
N TYR A 153 -1.65 -48.16 93.15
CA TYR A 153 -1.96 -49.38 93.89
C TYR A 153 -2.39 -49.06 95.32
N GLU A 154 -3.24 -49.90 95.92
CA GLU A 154 -3.47 -49.92 97.37
C GLU A 154 -2.44 -50.83 98.07
N ILE A 155 -2.16 -50.60 99.36
CA ILE A 155 -1.10 -51.34 100.06
C ILE A 155 -1.40 -52.85 100.14
N GLU A 156 -2.66 -53.23 100.33
CA GLU A 156 -3.12 -54.62 100.42
C GLU A 156 -2.89 -55.38 99.10
N GLU A 157 -2.82 -54.68 97.97
CA GLU A 157 -2.64 -55.29 96.65
C GLU A 157 -1.18 -55.66 96.38
N ILE A 158 -0.25 -54.92 96.99
CA ILE A 158 1.19 -55.07 96.74
C ILE A 158 1.93 -55.73 97.89
N LEU A 159 1.38 -55.75 99.10
CA LEU A 159 2.03 -56.34 100.28
C LEU A 159 2.41 -57.81 100.02
N GLY A 160 3.68 -58.15 100.22
CA GLY A 160 4.23 -59.48 99.95
C GLY A 160 4.40 -59.85 98.47
N ARG A 161 3.94 -59.02 97.52
CA ARG A 161 4.17 -59.23 96.08
C ARG A 161 5.59 -58.86 95.68
N SER A 162 6.07 -59.43 94.59
CA SER A 162 7.39 -59.09 94.02
C SER A 162 7.39 -57.70 93.38
N HIS A 163 8.49 -56.96 93.52
CA HIS A 163 8.78 -55.72 92.79
C HIS A 163 8.55 -55.83 91.28
N ALA A 164 8.62 -57.05 90.71
CA ALA A 164 8.36 -57.32 89.30
C ALA A 164 7.03 -56.76 88.80
N ILE A 165 6.03 -56.63 89.67
CA ILE A 165 4.72 -56.04 89.34
C ILE A 165 4.81 -54.59 88.84
N PHE A 166 5.89 -53.87 89.18
CA PHE A 166 6.13 -52.49 88.76
C PHE A 166 6.99 -52.39 87.49
N CYS A 167 7.37 -53.50 86.85
CA CYS A 167 8.29 -53.52 85.72
C CYS A 167 7.62 -54.10 84.46
N ARG A 168 8.21 -53.85 83.28
CA ARG A 168 7.80 -54.54 82.05
C ARG A 168 8.26 -55.99 82.07
N ASP A 169 7.46 -56.89 81.51
CA ASP A 169 7.80 -58.31 81.38
C ASP A 169 9.15 -58.55 80.69
N THR A 170 9.50 -57.73 79.70
CA THR A 170 10.79 -57.81 78.99
C THR A 170 11.99 -57.52 79.90
N HIS A 171 11.81 -56.65 80.90
CA HIS A 171 12.86 -56.34 81.85
C HIS A 171 12.94 -57.38 82.97
N VAL A 172 11.79 -57.80 83.52
CA VAL A 172 11.74 -58.82 84.59
C VAL A 172 12.43 -60.12 84.17
N ASN A 173 12.29 -60.52 82.91
CA ASN A 173 12.92 -61.73 82.37
C ASN A 173 14.39 -61.54 81.92
N SER A 174 14.98 -60.37 82.15
CA SER A 174 16.36 -60.08 81.74
C SER A 174 17.37 -60.48 82.83
N PRO A 175 18.60 -60.90 82.47
CA PRO A 175 19.67 -61.13 83.45
C PRO A 175 19.95 -59.91 84.33
N ALA A 176 19.78 -58.70 83.77
CA ALA A 176 19.96 -57.44 84.48
C ALA A 176 18.99 -57.25 85.66
N TYR A 177 17.78 -57.83 85.60
CA TYR A 177 16.82 -57.73 86.69
C TYR A 177 17.16 -58.66 87.86
N ALA A 178 17.70 -59.85 87.58
CA ALA A 178 18.19 -60.76 88.63
C ALA A 178 19.45 -60.17 89.30
N ASP A 179 20.42 -59.72 88.51
CA ASP A 179 21.64 -59.06 88.99
C ASP A 179 21.34 -57.83 89.86
N PHE A 180 20.31 -57.05 89.50
CA PHE A 180 19.86 -55.91 90.28
C PHE A 180 19.51 -56.27 91.73
N TRP A 181 18.78 -57.38 91.95
CA TRP A 181 18.41 -57.82 93.30
C TRP A 181 19.56 -58.53 94.03
N ASP A 182 20.40 -59.29 93.31
CA ASP A 182 21.60 -59.91 93.89
C ASP A 182 22.57 -58.87 94.46
N ARG A 183 22.78 -57.76 93.73
CA ARG A 183 23.62 -56.64 94.17
C ARG A 183 23.03 -55.93 95.39
N LEU A 184 21.73 -55.72 95.42
CA LEU A 184 21.04 -55.15 96.60
C LEU A 184 21.13 -56.07 97.83
N ALA A 185 21.03 -57.40 97.64
CA ALA A 185 21.15 -58.37 98.73
C ALA A 185 22.58 -58.45 99.29
N GLN A 186 23.60 -58.21 98.47
CA GLN A 186 25.00 -58.04 98.90
C GLN A 186 25.25 -56.67 99.56
N GLY A 187 24.31 -55.75 99.38
CA GLY A 187 24.24 -54.48 100.06
C GLY A 187 24.79 -53.29 99.28
N GLU A 188 24.85 -53.39 97.95
CA GLU A 188 25.14 -52.27 97.04
C GLU A 188 23.93 -51.33 96.93
N VAL A 189 24.18 -50.05 96.62
CA VAL A 189 23.14 -49.05 96.36
C VAL A 189 22.93 -48.91 94.86
N MET A 190 21.66 -48.81 94.42
CA MET A 190 21.32 -48.62 93.01
C MET A 190 20.61 -47.28 92.79
N ASP A 191 21.19 -46.38 91.99
CA ASP A 191 20.60 -45.09 91.61
C ASP A 191 20.42 -44.94 90.09
N GLY A 192 19.41 -44.18 89.66
CA GLY A 192 19.20 -43.89 88.24
C GLY A 192 17.77 -43.49 87.88
N GLU A 193 17.54 -43.28 86.58
CA GLU A 193 16.21 -43.16 86.01
C GLU A 193 15.73 -44.53 85.53
N PHE A 194 14.57 -44.94 86.03
CA PHE A 194 13.99 -46.24 85.76
C PHE A 194 12.58 -46.08 85.24
N GLU A 195 12.25 -46.85 84.21
CA GLU A 195 10.87 -47.02 83.80
C GLU A 195 10.16 -47.99 84.76
N ARG A 196 9.00 -47.58 85.27
CA ARG A 196 8.09 -48.44 86.01
C ARG A 196 6.71 -48.40 85.37
N ILE A 197 5.90 -49.42 85.64
CA ILE A 197 4.58 -49.61 85.08
C ILE A 197 3.56 -49.49 86.22
N THR A 198 2.59 -48.59 86.08
CA THR A 198 1.48 -48.42 87.03
C THR A 198 0.49 -49.58 86.94
N LYS A 199 -0.47 -49.65 87.89
CA LYS A 199 -1.58 -50.62 87.84
C LYS A 199 -2.37 -50.60 86.52
N SER A 200 -2.56 -49.42 85.94
CA SER A 200 -3.22 -49.21 84.64
C SER A 200 -2.34 -49.52 83.42
N ARG A 201 -1.17 -50.13 83.62
CA ARG A 201 -0.16 -50.42 82.60
C ARG A 201 0.42 -49.19 81.88
N ARG A 202 0.35 -48.01 82.50
CA ARG A 202 0.99 -46.80 81.98
C ARG A 202 2.47 -46.79 82.37
N PRO A 203 3.39 -46.49 81.43
CA PRO A 203 4.78 -46.26 81.78
C PRO A 203 4.94 -44.93 82.53
N VAL A 204 5.67 -44.97 83.64
CA VAL A 204 6.12 -43.81 84.40
C VAL A 204 7.64 -43.87 84.50
N TRP A 205 8.28 -42.73 84.30
CA TRP A 205 9.72 -42.60 84.49
C TRP A 205 9.98 -42.06 85.88
N ILE A 206 10.72 -42.82 86.68
CA ILE A 206 11.09 -42.42 88.03
C ILE A 206 12.60 -42.26 88.14
N ARG A 207 13.06 -41.20 88.80
CA ARG A 207 14.43 -41.15 89.31
C ARG A 207 14.42 -41.72 90.71
N ALA A 208 15.14 -42.81 90.95
CA ALA A 208 15.06 -43.54 92.21
C ALA A 208 16.42 -44.00 92.73
N ASN A 209 16.51 -44.19 94.04
CA ASN A 209 17.63 -44.84 94.71
C ASN A 209 17.12 -45.99 95.59
N TYR A 210 17.72 -47.18 95.46
CA TYR A 210 17.43 -48.38 96.26
C TYR A 210 18.61 -48.62 97.21
N THR A 211 18.33 -48.62 98.52
CA THR A 211 19.32 -48.61 99.59
C THR A 211 19.08 -49.76 100.57
N PRO A 212 20.01 -50.72 100.69
CA PRO A 212 19.93 -51.82 101.66
C PRO A 212 20.11 -51.37 103.12
N ILE A 213 19.29 -51.90 104.03
CA ILE A 213 19.39 -51.71 105.49
C ILE A 213 19.90 -53.00 106.13
N ARG A 214 20.84 -52.86 107.06
CA ARG A 214 21.54 -53.96 107.72
C ARG A 214 21.14 -54.12 109.19
N ASP A 215 21.22 -55.34 109.72
CA ASP A 215 21.14 -55.62 111.17
C ASP A 215 22.48 -55.33 111.88
N GLU A 216 22.51 -55.47 113.21
CA GLU A 216 23.73 -55.31 114.03
C GLU A 216 24.84 -56.32 113.67
N ALA A 217 24.50 -57.43 112.99
CA ALA A 217 25.44 -58.41 112.47
C ALA A 217 25.90 -58.11 111.01
N GLY A 218 25.49 -56.98 110.43
CA GLY A 218 25.86 -56.52 109.10
C GLY A 218 25.09 -57.16 107.94
N ARG A 219 24.11 -58.03 108.21
CA ARG A 219 23.31 -58.73 107.20
C ARG A 219 22.21 -57.82 106.68
N VAL A 220 22.00 -57.79 105.36
CA VAL A 220 20.90 -57.01 104.76
C VAL A 220 19.56 -57.64 105.16
N ILE A 221 18.73 -56.86 105.84
CA ILE A 221 17.40 -57.30 106.31
C ILE A 221 16.25 -56.71 105.52
N ARG A 222 16.46 -55.58 104.83
CA ARG A 222 15.48 -54.93 103.96
C ARG A 222 16.14 -53.98 102.96
N VAL A 223 15.44 -53.57 101.93
CA VAL A 223 15.87 -52.55 100.96
C VAL A 223 14.84 -51.44 100.92
N VAL A 224 15.26 -50.19 101.09
CA VAL A 224 14.40 -49.00 101.01
C VAL A 224 14.66 -48.28 99.71
N LYS A 225 13.59 -47.96 98.97
CA LYS A 225 13.66 -47.18 97.75
C LYS A 225 13.00 -45.82 97.97
N PHE A 226 13.67 -44.74 97.57
CA PHE A 226 13.04 -43.44 97.36
C PHE A 226 12.96 -43.10 95.86
N ALA A 227 11.90 -42.45 95.42
CA ALA A 227 11.65 -42.15 94.02
C ALA A 227 10.95 -40.80 93.79
N MET A 228 11.24 -40.20 92.64
CA MET A 228 10.63 -38.97 92.10
C MET A 228 10.16 -39.20 90.66
N ASP A 229 8.97 -38.71 90.30
CA ASP A 229 8.44 -38.78 88.92
C ASP A 229 9.10 -37.73 88.01
N VAL A 230 9.65 -38.17 86.87
CA VAL A 230 10.29 -37.32 85.85
C VAL A 230 9.64 -37.48 84.45
N THR A 231 8.44 -38.05 84.38
CA THR A 231 7.78 -38.42 83.12
C THR A 231 7.55 -37.24 82.16
N ALA A 232 7.03 -36.11 82.66
CA ALA A 232 6.70 -34.96 81.82
C ALA A 232 7.92 -34.34 81.13
N ALA A 233 9.05 -34.25 81.85
CA ALA A 233 10.30 -33.70 81.32
C ALA A 233 10.88 -34.57 80.19
N LYS A 234 10.76 -35.91 80.30
CA LYS A 234 11.29 -36.85 79.31
C LYS A 234 10.54 -36.79 77.97
N VAL A 235 9.21 -36.63 78.01
CA VAL A 235 8.37 -36.58 76.81
C VAL A 235 8.65 -35.31 76.00
N ALA A 236 8.69 -34.14 76.64
CA ALA A 236 8.92 -32.85 75.96
C ALA A 236 10.26 -32.80 75.19
N ALA A 237 11.35 -33.27 75.81
CA ALA A 237 12.66 -33.30 75.18
C ALA A 237 12.72 -34.20 73.94
N THR A 238 11.89 -35.25 73.88
CA THR A 238 11.85 -36.19 72.75
C THR A 238 11.07 -35.60 71.57
N GLU A 239 10.00 -34.85 71.82
CA GLU A 239 9.20 -34.21 70.76
C GLU A 239 9.97 -33.11 70.01
N ASP A 240 10.70 -32.26 70.73
CA ASP A 240 11.46 -31.16 70.11
C ASP A 240 12.60 -31.66 69.22
N ALA A 241 13.29 -32.72 69.63
CA ALA A 241 14.30 -33.38 68.81
C ALA A 241 13.70 -33.97 67.52
N GLY A 242 12.50 -34.55 67.60
CA GLY A 242 11.80 -35.10 66.44
C GLY A 242 11.38 -34.04 65.41
N ARG A 243 10.97 -32.85 65.85
CA ARG A 243 10.58 -31.74 64.97
C ARG A 243 11.78 -31.18 64.19
N LEU A 244 12.90 -30.92 64.86
CA LEU A 244 14.12 -30.41 64.21
C LEU A 244 14.66 -31.39 63.16
N GLN A 245 14.62 -32.70 63.44
CA GLN A 245 15.07 -33.72 62.49
C GLN A 245 14.20 -33.79 61.22
N ALA A 246 12.88 -33.57 61.33
CA ALA A 246 11.99 -33.56 60.17
C ALA A 246 12.26 -32.39 59.21
N PHE A 247 12.49 -31.19 59.74
CA PHE A 247 12.90 -30.03 58.92
C PHE A 247 14.26 -30.26 58.24
N GLY A 248 15.21 -30.85 58.96
CA GLY A 248 16.54 -31.17 58.44
C GLY A 248 16.56 -32.21 57.31
N LYS A 249 15.48 -32.97 57.05
CA LYS A 249 15.39 -33.87 55.89
C LYS A 249 14.78 -33.20 54.65
N ALA A 250 13.88 -32.23 54.83
CA ALA A 250 13.09 -31.66 53.75
C ALA A 250 13.76 -30.49 53.00
N MET A 251 14.69 -29.78 53.64
CA MET A 251 15.33 -28.58 53.06
C MET A 251 16.85 -28.71 53.05
N ALA A 252 17.52 -28.14 52.05
CA ALA A 252 18.97 -28.07 52.04
C ALA A 252 19.43 -26.99 53.03
N PHE A 253 20.30 -27.36 53.96
CA PHE A 253 20.71 -26.56 55.09
C PHE A 253 22.23 -26.55 55.24
N ILE A 254 22.82 -25.37 55.45
CA ILE A 254 24.25 -25.20 55.72
C ILE A 254 24.48 -24.04 56.69
N GLU A 255 25.37 -24.23 57.65
CA GLU A 255 25.78 -23.22 58.61
C GLU A 255 27.19 -22.72 58.31
N PHE A 256 27.41 -21.44 58.53
CA PHE A 256 28.70 -20.79 58.40
C PHE A 256 29.08 -20.10 59.71
N ASP A 257 30.37 -20.05 60.02
CA ASP A 257 30.93 -19.18 61.05
C ASP A 257 30.84 -17.69 60.61
N PRO A 258 31.13 -16.74 61.50
CA PRO A 258 31.10 -15.31 61.16
C PRO A 258 32.06 -14.90 60.04
N ASP A 259 33.11 -15.69 59.77
CA ASP A 259 34.06 -15.49 58.68
C ASP A 259 33.60 -16.12 57.35
N GLY A 260 32.42 -16.76 57.35
CA GLY A 260 31.82 -17.39 56.18
C GLY A 260 32.39 -18.77 55.83
N LYS A 261 33.07 -19.45 56.77
CA LYS A 261 33.49 -20.84 56.64
C LYS A 261 32.39 -21.78 57.10
N VAL A 262 32.24 -22.89 56.39
CA VAL A 262 31.21 -23.89 56.68
C VAL A 262 31.50 -24.58 58.00
N ILE A 263 30.53 -24.56 58.92
CA ILE A 263 30.56 -25.31 60.18
C ILE A 263 29.99 -26.70 59.93
N THR A 264 28.82 -26.79 59.31
CA THR A 264 28.15 -28.05 59.02
C THR A 264 27.13 -27.86 57.90
N ALA A 265 26.79 -28.94 57.21
CA ALA A 265 25.70 -28.99 56.25
C ALA A 265 24.93 -30.30 56.42
N ASN A 266 23.62 -30.26 56.21
CA ASN A 266 22.83 -31.50 56.26
C ASN A 266 23.02 -32.32 54.98
N GLN A 267 22.66 -33.61 55.03
CA GLN A 267 22.78 -34.51 53.89
C GLN A 267 22.05 -33.99 52.64
N THR A 268 20.87 -33.39 52.82
CA THR A 268 20.10 -32.79 51.71
C THR A 268 20.88 -31.70 50.97
N PHE A 269 21.67 -30.88 51.67
CA PHE A 269 22.53 -29.88 51.05
C PHE A 269 23.75 -30.49 50.38
N LEU A 270 24.38 -31.48 51.02
CA LEU A 270 25.53 -32.20 50.48
C LEU A 270 25.18 -32.90 49.16
N ASP A 271 24.07 -33.63 49.12
CA ASP A 271 23.56 -34.29 47.92
C ASP A 271 23.20 -33.28 46.82
N LEU A 272 22.55 -32.19 47.19
CA LEU A 272 22.19 -31.12 46.26
C LEU A 272 23.41 -30.44 45.64
N MET A 273 24.47 -30.22 46.41
CA MET A 273 25.66 -29.52 45.95
C MET A 273 26.77 -30.46 45.44
N GLY A 274 26.63 -31.76 45.63
CA GLY A 274 27.59 -32.79 45.21
C GLY A 274 28.88 -32.83 46.05
N TYR A 275 28.87 -32.31 47.28
CA TYR A 275 30.02 -32.33 48.17
C TYR A 275 29.90 -33.48 49.19
N ALA A 276 31.02 -34.10 49.55
CA ALA A 276 31.08 -34.87 50.80
C ALA A 276 31.33 -33.92 51.97
N GLU A 277 30.86 -34.27 53.17
CA GLU A 277 30.95 -33.42 54.37
C GLU A 277 32.39 -32.96 54.64
N LYS A 278 33.34 -33.90 54.61
CA LYS A 278 34.79 -33.65 54.80
C LYS A 278 35.41 -32.66 53.79
N ASP A 279 34.81 -32.50 52.61
CA ASP A 279 35.34 -31.68 51.52
C ASP A 279 34.80 -30.25 51.55
N ILE A 280 33.67 -30.03 52.25
CA ILE A 280 33.03 -28.72 52.38
C ILE A 280 33.22 -28.10 53.77
N GLU A 281 33.36 -28.91 54.82
CA GLU A 281 33.60 -28.43 56.18
C GLU A 281 34.88 -27.59 56.26
N GLY A 282 34.81 -26.44 56.93
CA GLY A 282 35.91 -25.47 57.03
C GLY A 282 36.20 -24.67 55.75
N GLN A 283 35.63 -25.05 54.60
CA GLN A 283 35.75 -24.25 53.37
C GLN A 283 34.93 -22.98 53.47
N HIS A 284 35.41 -21.90 52.85
CA HIS A 284 34.67 -20.66 52.80
C HIS A 284 33.56 -20.73 51.74
N HIS A 285 32.38 -20.17 52.04
CA HIS A 285 31.21 -20.03 51.16
C HIS A 285 31.52 -19.68 49.69
N LYS A 286 32.61 -18.97 49.42
CA LYS A 286 33.09 -18.63 48.07
C LYS A 286 33.27 -19.85 47.16
N ILE A 287 33.52 -21.05 47.71
CA ILE A 287 33.64 -22.30 46.94
C ILE A 287 32.34 -22.64 46.19
N LEU A 288 31.19 -22.18 46.71
CA LEU A 288 29.88 -22.40 46.12
C LEU A 288 29.52 -21.33 45.08
N CYS A 289 30.39 -20.34 44.83
CA CYS A 289 30.10 -19.17 44.01
C CYS A 289 31.01 -19.10 42.78
N GLU A 290 30.55 -18.41 41.74
CA GLU A 290 31.38 -18.13 40.56
C GLU A 290 32.56 -17.22 40.94
N PRO A 291 33.78 -17.48 40.42
CA PRO A 291 34.97 -16.69 40.76
C PRO A 291 34.80 -15.19 40.53
N GLU A 292 34.11 -14.79 39.47
CA GLU A 292 33.83 -13.39 39.14
C GLU A 292 32.94 -12.71 40.20
N TYR A 293 31.88 -13.40 40.64
CA TYR A 293 31.00 -12.89 41.69
C TYR A 293 31.72 -12.71 43.01
N THR A 294 32.59 -13.65 43.41
CA THR A 294 33.36 -13.56 44.67
C THR A 294 34.30 -12.36 44.74
N ARG A 295 34.73 -11.83 43.58
CA ARG A 295 35.57 -10.62 43.47
C ARG A 295 34.75 -9.32 43.40
N SER A 296 33.44 -9.41 43.24
CA SER A 296 32.56 -8.27 43.06
C SER A 296 32.34 -7.48 44.36
N PRO A 297 32.05 -6.16 44.29
CA PRO A 297 31.58 -5.39 45.44
C PRO A 297 30.32 -5.96 46.10
N ALA A 298 29.44 -6.58 45.29
CA ALA A 298 28.19 -7.18 45.76
C ALA A 298 28.42 -8.34 46.74
N TYR A 299 29.45 -9.17 46.52
CA TYR A 299 29.80 -10.26 47.43
C TYR A 299 30.34 -9.77 48.78
N LYS A 300 31.12 -8.68 48.78
CA LYS A 300 31.59 -8.04 50.02
C LYS A 300 30.43 -7.41 50.80
N ALA A 301 29.52 -6.73 50.11
CA ALA A 301 28.32 -6.15 50.71
C ALA A 301 27.40 -7.23 51.31
N PHE A 302 27.27 -8.37 50.63
CA PHE A 302 26.51 -9.53 51.12
C PHE A 302 26.97 -10.01 52.50
N TRP A 303 28.29 -10.26 52.69
CA TRP A 303 28.80 -10.70 53.99
C TRP A 303 28.80 -9.61 55.05
N LYS A 304 29.03 -8.35 54.66
CA LYS A 304 28.91 -7.22 55.58
C LYS A 304 27.49 -7.12 56.16
N LYS A 305 26.47 -7.24 55.30
CA LYS A 305 25.05 -7.23 55.68
C LYS A 305 24.73 -8.34 56.69
N LEU A 306 25.19 -9.56 56.45
CA LEU A 306 25.02 -10.68 57.39
C LEU A 306 25.74 -10.44 58.72
N GLY A 307 26.94 -9.85 58.69
CA GLY A 307 27.72 -9.46 59.87
C GLY A 307 27.04 -8.42 60.76
N GLU A 308 26.22 -7.54 60.18
CA GLU A 308 25.43 -6.53 60.88
C GLU A 308 24.11 -7.08 61.46
N GLY A 309 23.81 -8.37 61.22
CA GLY A 309 22.62 -9.05 61.73
C GLY A 309 21.43 -9.12 60.76
N ASP A 310 21.56 -8.55 59.56
CA ASP A 310 20.52 -8.58 58.52
C ASP A 310 20.53 -9.89 57.73
N PHE A 311 19.36 -10.33 57.23
CA PHE A 311 19.23 -11.52 56.38
C PHE A 311 19.27 -11.18 54.88
N GLU A 312 19.57 -12.17 54.04
CA GLU A 312 19.52 -12.04 52.58
C GLU A 312 18.71 -13.18 51.96
N SER A 313 17.79 -12.86 51.05
CA SER A 313 16.90 -13.85 50.41
C SER A 313 16.76 -13.58 48.91
N GLY A 314 16.74 -14.64 48.11
CA GLY A 314 16.62 -14.53 46.66
C GLY A 314 16.96 -15.82 45.93
N GLU A 315 17.05 -15.72 44.60
CA GLU A 315 17.52 -16.80 43.74
C GLU A 315 18.98 -16.59 43.38
N PHE A 316 19.80 -17.57 43.72
CA PHE A 316 21.24 -17.49 43.65
C PHE A 316 21.78 -18.61 42.77
N LYS A 317 22.54 -18.22 41.74
CA LYS A 317 23.38 -19.16 41.02
C LYS A 317 24.54 -19.60 41.92
N ARG A 318 24.71 -20.91 42.08
CA ARG A 318 25.79 -21.54 42.83
C ARG A 318 26.44 -22.64 42.00
N LEU A 319 27.64 -23.03 42.39
CA LEU A 319 28.40 -24.09 41.73
C LEU A 319 28.42 -25.34 42.60
N ARG A 320 28.07 -26.47 41.98
CA ARG A 320 28.25 -27.80 42.55
C ARG A 320 29.74 -28.17 42.57
N ALA A 321 30.10 -29.25 43.27
CA ALA A 321 31.49 -29.71 43.36
C ALA A 321 32.13 -30.07 41.99
N ASP A 322 31.31 -30.48 41.02
CA ASP A 322 31.72 -30.75 39.64
C ASP A 322 31.83 -29.50 38.75
N GLY A 323 31.55 -28.31 39.31
CA GLY A 323 31.54 -27.03 38.61
C GLY A 323 30.24 -26.72 37.86
N GLN A 324 29.24 -27.60 37.88
CA GLN A 324 27.96 -27.34 37.21
C GLN A 324 27.15 -26.28 37.98
N PRO A 325 26.51 -25.34 37.25
CA PRO A 325 25.68 -24.33 37.88
C PRO A 325 24.34 -24.91 38.36
N VAL A 326 23.95 -24.53 39.57
CA VAL A 326 22.63 -24.80 40.16
C VAL A 326 21.99 -23.48 40.58
N TRP A 327 20.69 -23.33 40.37
CA TRP A 327 19.93 -22.17 40.84
C TRP A 327 19.24 -22.53 42.14
N LEU A 328 19.57 -21.80 43.20
CA LEU A 328 19.01 -22.01 44.53
C LEU A 328 18.17 -20.82 44.96
N ARG A 329 16.90 -21.06 45.28
CA ARG A 329 16.12 -20.10 46.06
C ARG A 329 16.51 -20.30 47.52
N ALA A 330 17.15 -19.30 48.13
CA ALA A 330 17.73 -19.45 49.46
C ALA A 330 17.56 -18.20 50.32
N THR A 331 17.59 -18.41 51.63
CA THR A 331 17.66 -17.36 52.64
C THR A 331 18.83 -17.62 53.56
N TYR A 332 19.68 -16.61 53.76
CA TYR A 332 20.80 -16.59 54.69
C TYR A 332 20.41 -15.75 55.90
N SER A 333 20.40 -16.36 57.09
CA SER A 333 19.88 -15.81 58.34
C SER A 333 20.97 -15.81 59.42
N PRO A 334 21.38 -14.65 59.94
CA PRO A 334 22.32 -14.56 61.07
C PRO A 334 21.70 -15.08 62.37
N ILE A 335 22.47 -15.82 63.17
CA ILE A 335 22.13 -16.27 64.52
C ILE A 335 23.02 -15.52 65.50
N LEU A 336 22.42 -14.74 66.39
CA LEU A 336 23.13 -13.90 67.35
C LEU A 336 23.34 -14.64 68.68
N GLY A 337 24.49 -14.40 69.31
CA GLY A 337 24.79 -14.86 70.66
C GLY A 337 24.06 -14.04 71.74
N PRO A 338 24.15 -14.46 73.01
CA PRO A 338 23.51 -13.76 74.14
C PRO A 338 23.96 -12.31 74.33
N ASP A 339 25.15 -11.96 73.83
CA ASP A 339 25.74 -10.62 73.85
C ASP A 339 25.41 -9.76 72.61
N GLY A 340 24.59 -10.30 71.69
CA GLY A 340 24.19 -9.64 70.45
C GLY A 340 25.23 -9.75 69.32
N THR A 341 26.35 -10.44 69.52
CA THR A 341 27.35 -10.66 68.47
C THR A 341 26.95 -11.79 67.53
N LEU A 342 27.39 -11.73 66.27
CA LEU A 342 27.12 -12.80 65.30
C LEU A 342 27.79 -14.10 65.77
N SER A 343 26.98 -15.13 66.05
CA SER A 343 27.47 -16.46 66.41
C SER A 343 27.69 -17.33 65.17
N ARG A 344 26.73 -17.36 64.25
CA ARG A 344 26.81 -18.12 62.99
C ARG A 344 25.78 -17.63 61.98
N VAL A 345 25.92 -18.00 60.71
CA VAL A 345 24.92 -17.74 59.66
C VAL A 345 24.33 -19.07 59.18
N VAL A 346 23.00 -19.17 59.22
CA VAL A 346 22.26 -20.33 58.74
C VAL A 346 21.72 -20.04 57.35
N LYS A 347 21.94 -20.94 56.39
CA LYS A 347 21.33 -20.86 55.05
C LYS A 347 20.37 -22.04 54.84
N VAL A 348 19.15 -21.71 54.45
CA VAL A 348 18.16 -22.67 53.94
C VAL A 348 17.98 -22.45 52.44
N ALA A 349 17.98 -23.54 51.65
CA ALA A 349 17.93 -23.49 50.20
C ALA A 349 17.03 -24.56 49.57
N MET A 350 16.49 -24.24 48.40
CA MET A 350 15.72 -25.12 47.52
C MET A 350 16.23 -25.01 46.07
N ASP A 351 16.31 -26.12 45.35
CA ASP A 351 16.68 -26.14 43.93
C ASP A 351 15.51 -25.67 43.05
N VAL A 352 15.75 -24.68 42.19
CA VAL A 352 14.77 -24.13 41.23
C VAL A 352 15.29 -24.19 39.79
N THR A 353 16.28 -25.05 39.51
CA THR A 353 16.97 -25.11 38.22
C THR A 353 16.04 -25.52 37.07
N GLU A 354 15.16 -26.51 37.26
CA GLU A 354 14.22 -26.94 36.21
C GLU A 354 13.16 -25.89 35.90
N GLU A 355 12.62 -25.22 36.92
CA GLU A 355 11.67 -24.12 36.75
C GLU A 355 12.26 -23.01 35.86
N ARG A 356 13.53 -22.68 36.09
CA ARG A 356 14.24 -21.66 35.32
C ARG A 356 14.48 -22.08 33.88
N ARG A 357 14.84 -23.36 33.64
CA ARG A 357 15.00 -23.90 32.28
C ARG A 357 13.69 -23.87 31.50
N ALA A 358 12.58 -24.31 32.10
CA ALA A 358 11.26 -24.31 31.46
C ALA A 358 10.77 -22.89 31.12
N ALA A 359 11.03 -21.90 31.98
CA ALA A 359 10.72 -20.50 31.68
C ALA A 359 11.55 -19.95 30.51
N ASN A 360 12.84 -20.26 30.47
CA ASN A 360 13.73 -19.86 29.36
C ASN A 360 13.30 -20.50 28.03
N ASP A 361 12.99 -21.81 28.04
CA ASP A 361 12.57 -22.55 26.85
C ASP A 361 11.29 -21.98 26.22
N ARG A 362 10.32 -21.56 27.04
CA ARG A 362 9.10 -20.89 26.54
C ARG A 362 9.42 -19.57 25.83
N SER A 363 10.33 -18.77 26.38
CA SER A 363 10.76 -17.52 25.77
C SER A 363 11.50 -17.74 24.46
N SER A 364 12.45 -18.70 24.45
CA SER A 364 13.22 -19.05 23.25
C SER A 364 12.35 -19.66 22.14
N ARG A 365 11.33 -20.47 22.49
CA ARG A 365 10.36 -21.02 21.52
C ARG A 365 9.54 -19.93 20.85
N TRP A 366 9.06 -18.93 21.61
CA TRP A 366 8.36 -17.79 21.03
C TRP A 366 9.26 -17.08 20.01
N GLU A 367 10.48 -16.72 20.39
CA GLU A 367 11.42 -16.06 19.48
C GLU A 367 11.74 -16.89 18.23
N ALA A 368 11.88 -18.22 18.37
CA ALA A 368 12.15 -19.10 17.25
C ALA A 368 10.95 -19.19 16.28
N LEU A 369 9.72 -19.30 16.80
CA LEU A 369 8.50 -19.40 15.99
C LEU A 369 8.08 -18.08 15.37
N SER A 370 8.40 -16.96 16.03
CA SER A 370 8.08 -15.61 15.54
C SER A 370 9.18 -15.00 14.66
N ARG A 371 10.31 -15.70 14.46
CA ARG A 371 11.41 -15.19 13.63
C ARG A 371 11.02 -15.25 12.16
N GLY A 372 10.85 -14.08 11.53
CA GLY A 372 10.53 -13.97 10.11
C GLY A 372 9.07 -14.33 9.75
N ARG A 373 8.20 -14.50 10.75
CA ARG A 373 6.76 -14.71 10.58
C ARG A 373 5.98 -13.76 11.47
N ILE A 374 4.80 -13.38 11.01
CA ILE A 374 3.89 -12.54 11.78
C ILE A 374 3.16 -13.43 12.77
N VAL A 375 3.45 -13.25 14.05
CA VAL A 375 2.75 -13.91 15.15
C VAL A 375 2.13 -12.85 16.06
N VAL A 376 0.85 -12.97 16.36
CA VAL A 376 0.12 -12.06 17.25
C VAL A 376 -0.76 -12.88 18.19
N GLU A 377 -0.72 -12.56 19.48
CA GLU A 377 -1.62 -13.12 20.48
C GLU A 377 -2.68 -12.07 20.83
N TYR A 378 -3.92 -12.54 20.92
CA TYR A 378 -5.07 -11.72 21.24
C TYR A 378 -5.80 -12.28 22.47
N ALA A 379 -6.13 -11.43 23.43
CA ALA A 379 -7.02 -11.78 24.53
C ALA A 379 -8.44 -12.11 24.02
N PRO A 380 -9.29 -12.78 24.82
CA PRO A 380 -10.65 -13.15 24.43
C PRO A 380 -11.53 -11.97 23.96
N ASN A 381 -11.25 -10.77 24.48
CA ASN A 381 -11.92 -9.51 24.12
C ASN A 381 -11.39 -8.89 22.79
N GLY A 382 -10.40 -9.51 22.15
CA GLY A 382 -9.79 -9.02 20.91
C GLY A 382 -8.65 -8.01 21.10
N GLU A 383 -8.18 -7.77 22.32
CA GLU A 383 -6.99 -6.94 22.56
C GLU A 383 -5.70 -7.69 22.26
N ILE A 384 -4.75 -7.03 21.61
CA ILE A 384 -3.44 -7.61 21.32
C ILE A 384 -2.63 -7.71 22.60
N THR A 385 -2.32 -8.91 23.06
CA THR A 385 -1.49 -9.13 24.26
C THR A 385 -0.02 -9.28 23.93
N ARG A 386 0.30 -9.77 22.73
CA ARG A 386 1.68 -9.97 22.28
C ARG A 386 1.77 -9.85 20.76
N ALA A 387 2.88 -9.31 20.27
CA ALA A 387 3.15 -9.24 18.84
C ALA A 387 4.63 -9.53 18.55
N SER A 388 4.87 -10.24 17.45
CA SER A 388 6.21 -10.49 16.88
C SER A 388 6.84 -9.21 16.32
N ALA A 389 8.17 -9.19 16.23
CA ALA A 389 8.91 -8.10 15.57
C ALA A 389 8.49 -7.93 14.09
N SER A 390 8.23 -9.03 13.38
CA SER A 390 7.76 -8.95 11.98
C SER A 390 6.38 -8.28 11.86
N PHE A 391 5.50 -8.40 12.85
CA PHE A 391 4.25 -7.65 12.88
C PHE A 391 4.48 -6.16 13.14
N VAL A 392 5.35 -5.83 14.10
CA VAL A 392 5.77 -4.46 14.43
C VAL A 392 6.32 -3.75 13.18
N ASP A 393 7.25 -4.40 12.47
CA ASP A 393 7.85 -3.88 11.25
C ASP A 393 6.81 -3.71 10.13
N LEU A 394 5.89 -4.67 9.99
CA LEU A 394 4.84 -4.62 8.97
C LEU A 394 3.87 -3.46 9.19
N VAL A 395 3.44 -3.22 10.42
CA VAL A 395 2.48 -2.15 10.74
C VAL A 395 3.14 -0.79 10.95
N GLY A 396 4.46 -0.76 11.20
CA GLY A 396 5.24 0.47 11.35
C GLY A 396 4.98 1.23 12.65
N LEU A 397 4.50 0.56 13.70
CA LEU A 397 4.24 1.15 15.01
C LEU A 397 5.12 0.51 16.09
N PRO A 398 5.57 1.26 17.10
CA PRO A 398 6.30 0.67 18.21
C PRO A 398 5.39 -0.27 19.04
N LEU A 399 5.98 -1.28 19.69
CA LEU A 399 5.24 -2.35 20.37
C LEU A 399 4.24 -1.84 21.43
N ASN A 400 4.56 -0.74 22.11
CA ASN A 400 3.70 -0.09 23.10
C ASN A 400 2.43 0.57 22.50
N GLU A 401 2.40 0.81 21.18
CA GLU A 401 1.22 1.29 20.45
C GLU A 401 0.40 0.17 19.82
N ILE A 402 0.88 -1.08 19.92
CA ILE A 402 0.23 -2.28 19.40
C ILE A 402 -0.37 -3.09 20.56
N VAL A 403 0.43 -3.40 21.58
CA VAL A 403 0.01 -4.19 22.74
C VAL A 403 -0.99 -3.39 23.58
N GLY A 404 -2.07 -4.06 24.00
CA GLY A 404 -3.21 -3.46 24.70
C GLY A 404 -4.17 -2.69 23.79
N LYS A 405 -4.03 -2.77 22.46
CA LYS A 405 -4.99 -2.19 21.51
C LYS A 405 -5.90 -3.25 20.92
N PRO A 406 -7.15 -2.90 20.55
CA PRO A 406 -8.06 -3.85 19.93
C PRO A 406 -7.60 -4.23 18.52
N ALA A 407 -7.79 -5.49 18.14
CA ALA A 407 -7.50 -6.01 16.80
C ALA A 407 -8.20 -5.22 15.68
N SER A 408 -9.37 -4.64 15.99
CA SER A 408 -10.11 -3.76 15.06
C SER A 408 -9.25 -2.63 14.50
N ARG A 409 -8.27 -2.15 15.26
CA ARG A 409 -7.32 -1.10 14.83
C ARG A 409 -6.59 -1.46 13.53
N PHE A 410 -6.37 -2.75 13.28
CA PHE A 410 -5.68 -3.25 12.09
C PHE A 410 -6.59 -4.08 11.17
N TRP A 411 -7.73 -4.57 11.66
CA TRP A 411 -8.66 -5.39 10.89
C TRP A 411 -9.64 -4.54 10.07
N THR A 412 -9.92 -3.31 10.49
CA THR A 412 -10.84 -2.40 9.80
C THR A 412 -10.13 -1.14 9.33
N ARG A 413 -10.65 -0.52 8.26
CA ARG A 413 -10.02 0.64 7.62
C ARG A 413 -10.06 1.90 8.48
N ASP A 414 -11.11 2.05 9.27
CA ASP A 414 -11.29 3.17 10.21
C ASP A 414 -10.70 2.88 11.61
N GLY A 415 -10.12 1.69 11.79
CA GLY A 415 -9.54 1.21 13.05
C GLY A 415 -10.56 0.96 14.17
N LYS A 416 -11.87 1.02 13.87
CA LYS A 416 -12.94 0.86 14.85
C LYS A 416 -13.61 -0.50 14.73
N ALA A 417 -14.11 -1.02 15.85
CA ALA A 417 -14.93 -2.21 15.85
C ALA A 417 -16.26 -1.91 15.09
N ASN A 418 -16.55 -2.71 14.09
CA ASN A 418 -17.79 -2.65 13.31
C ASN A 418 -18.46 -4.04 13.28
N PRO A 419 -19.71 -4.17 12.79
CA PRO A 419 -20.41 -5.47 12.78
C PRO A 419 -19.66 -6.58 12.03
N ASP A 420 -18.93 -6.23 10.96
CA ASP A 420 -18.11 -7.19 10.22
C ASP A 420 -16.92 -7.69 11.04
N PHE A 421 -16.25 -6.81 11.78
CA PHE A 421 -15.19 -7.18 12.72
C PHE A 421 -15.72 -8.09 13.82
N ALA A 422 -16.85 -7.76 14.44
CA ALA A 422 -17.44 -8.57 15.51
C ALA A 422 -17.74 -10.00 15.03
N ARG A 423 -18.32 -10.13 13.82
CA ARG A 423 -18.58 -11.43 13.20
C ARG A 423 -17.30 -12.20 12.89
N GLN A 424 -16.30 -11.55 12.28
CA GLN A 424 -15.01 -12.19 11.98
C GLN A 424 -14.27 -12.62 13.25
N TRP A 425 -14.36 -11.82 14.32
CA TRP A 425 -13.76 -12.12 15.62
C TRP A 425 -14.46 -13.30 16.30
N GLU A 426 -15.80 -13.33 16.32
CA GLU A 426 -16.57 -14.45 16.87
C GLU A 426 -16.28 -15.75 16.13
N GLU A 427 -16.20 -15.72 14.81
CA GLU A 427 -15.86 -16.88 13.98
C GLU A 427 -14.43 -17.36 14.27
N ALA A 428 -13.45 -16.45 14.25
CA ALA A 428 -12.05 -16.77 14.52
C ALA A 428 -11.81 -17.30 15.94
N SER A 429 -12.48 -16.73 16.95
CA SER A 429 -12.33 -17.12 18.35
C SER A 429 -13.04 -18.43 18.69
N ARG A 430 -14.06 -18.84 17.92
CA ARG A 430 -14.78 -20.10 18.14
C ARG A 430 -14.26 -21.26 17.29
N LEU A 431 -14.05 -21.02 16.00
CA LEU A 431 -13.74 -22.06 15.00
C LEU A 431 -12.31 -21.98 14.48
N GLY A 432 -11.61 -20.88 14.73
CA GLY A 432 -10.40 -20.53 14.00
C GLY A 432 -10.71 -20.02 12.59
N HIS A 433 -9.69 -19.53 11.91
CA HIS A 433 -9.80 -19.06 10.53
C HIS A 433 -8.50 -19.33 9.79
N SER A 434 -8.55 -19.69 8.51
CA SER A 434 -7.36 -19.80 7.65
C SER A 434 -7.68 -19.28 6.26
N GLY A 435 -6.85 -18.39 5.73
CA GLY A 435 -7.09 -17.78 4.42
C GLY A 435 -6.35 -16.47 4.20
N GLU A 436 -6.59 -15.86 3.03
CA GLU A 436 -6.08 -14.53 2.73
C GLU A 436 -6.99 -13.47 3.34
N VAL A 437 -6.42 -12.57 4.15
CA VAL A 437 -7.13 -11.45 4.75
C VAL A 437 -6.48 -10.13 4.37
N ARG A 438 -7.33 -9.11 4.22
CA ARG A 438 -6.89 -7.72 4.05
C ARG A 438 -6.93 -7.04 5.42
N ARG A 439 -5.87 -6.29 5.71
CA ARG A 439 -5.66 -5.54 6.95
C ARG A 439 -5.21 -4.13 6.61
N TYR A 440 -5.23 -3.24 7.60
CA TYR A 440 -4.99 -1.82 7.42
C TYR A 440 -3.98 -1.31 8.45
N ARG A 441 -3.04 -0.51 7.98
CA ARG A 441 -2.19 0.31 8.83
C ARG A 441 -2.98 1.53 9.32
N PRO A 442 -2.57 2.14 10.44
CA PRO A 442 -3.19 3.38 10.94
C PRO A 442 -3.15 4.56 9.96
N ASP A 443 -2.21 4.57 9.02
CA ASP A 443 -2.10 5.57 7.94
C ASP A 443 -3.11 5.36 6.79
N GLY A 444 -3.93 4.28 6.87
CA GLY A 444 -4.93 3.92 5.88
C GLY A 444 -4.42 3.04 4.74
N GLN A 445 -3.12 2.71 4.69
CA GLN A 445 -2.57 1.76 3.72
C GLN A 445 -3.01 0.35 4.08
N ASP A 446 -3.43 -0.41 3.08
CA ASP A 446 -3.77 -1.81 3.24
C ASP A 446 -2.56 -2.72 3.04
N PHE A 447 -2.59 -3.86 3.72
CA PHE A 447 -1.67 -4.97 3.52
C PHE A 447 -2.45 -6.29 3.54
N PHE A 448 -1.85 -7.33 2.98
CA PHE A 448 -2.48 -8.63 2.79
C PHE A 448 -1.69 -9.70 3.52
N LEU A 449 -2.40 -10.51 4.31
CA LEU A 449 -1.84 -11.61 5.06
C LEU A 449 -2.43 -12.94 4.56
N GLN A 450 -1.59 -13.95 4.38
CA GLN A 450 -2.04 -15.34 4.44
C GLN A 450 -2.01 -15.73 5.92
N THR A 451 -3.17 -15.81 6.57
CA THR A 451 -3.25 -15.95 8.04
C THR A 451 -3.87 -17.27 8.46
N THR A 452 -3.52 -17.73 9.66
CA THR A 452 -4.24 -18.76 10.40
C THR A 452 -4.42 -18.29 11.85
N LEU A 453 -5.67 -18.17 12.28
CA LEU A 453 -6.10 -17.82 13.63
C LEU A 453 -6.52 -19.10 14.36
N VAL A 454 -5.89 -19.36 15.50
CA VAL A 454 -6.08 -20.58 16.30
C VAL A 454 -6.54 -20.20 17.71
N PRO A 455 -7.77 -20.55 18.14
CA PRO A 455 -8.21 -20.33 19.51
C PRO A 455 -7.52 -21.33 20.46
N VAL A 456 -6.82 -20.81 21.46
CA VAL A 456 -6.15 -21.59 22.51
C VAL A 456 -7.02 -21.61 23.75
N LYS A 457 -7.25 -22.80 24.30
CA LYS A 457 -8.09 -23.00 25.48
C LYS A 457 -7.27 -23.06 26.77
N ASP A 458 -7.86 -22.61 27.86
CA ASP A 458 -7.33 -22.80 29.21
C ASP A 458 -7.61 -24.22 29.75
N LEU A 459 -7.23 -24.48 31.00
CA LEU A 459 -7.44 -25.78 31.67
C LEU A 459 -8.92 -26.10 31.90
N ASP A 460 -9.78 -25.07 31.97
CA ASP A 460 -11.23 -25.18 32.17
C ASP A 460 -11.98 -25.22 30.82
N HIS A 461 -11.25 -25.37 29.71
CA HIS A 461 -11.75 -25.38 28.33
C HIS A 461 -12.37 -24.06 27.86
N GLY A 462 -12.20 -22.98 28.61
CA GLY A 462 -12.52 -21.61 28.21
C GLY A 462 -11.50 -21.06 27.21
N LEU A 463 -11.86 -20.01 26.46
CA LEU A 463 -10.93 -19.34 25.54
C LEU A 463 -9.88 -18.57 26.36
N ALA A 464 -8.62 -19.01 26.30
CA ALA A 464 -7.52 -18.31 26.94
C ALA A 464 -7.06 -17.13 26.09
N TYR A 465 -6.81 -17.37 24.80
CA TYR A 465 -6.39 -16.37 23.81
C TYR A 465 -6.55 -16.91 22.39
N VAL A 466 -6.46 -16.06 21.38
CA VAL A 466 -6.38 -16.45 19.97
C VAL A 466 -4.97 -16.15 19.46
N LEU A 467 -4.33 -17.15 18.84
CA LEU A 467 -3.02 -17.02 18.23
C LEU A 467 -3.17 -16.85 16.71
N GLU A 468 -2.71 -15.73 16.18
CA GLU A 468 -2.56 -15.52 14.73
C GLU A 468 -1.14 -15.84 14.30
N VAL A 469 -1.03 -16.65 13.26
CA VAL A 469 0.23 -16.90 12.55
C VAL A 469 0.01 -16.58 11.08
N ALA A 470 0.80 -15.66 10.54
CA ALA A 470 0.60 -15.12 9.20
C ALA A 470 1.91 -14.87 8.44
N ASP A 471 1.79 -14.87 7.11
CA ASP A 471 2.84 -14.47 6.18
C ASP A 471 2.37 -13.24 5.38
N ASP A 472 3.23 -12.24 5.19
CA ASP A 472 2.92 -11.07 4.37
C ASP A 472 2.98 -11.42 2.88
N ILE A 473 1.82 -11.32 2.21
CA ILE A 473 1.67 -11.59 0.78
C ILE A 473 1.47 -10.32 -0.04
N SER A 474 1.66 -9.14 0.57
CA SER A 474 1.39 -7.84 -0.05
C SER A 474 2.20 -7.59 -1.32
N GLN A 475 3.48 -7.96 -1.33
CA GLN A 475 4.34 -7.82 -2.52
C GLN A 475 3.88 -8.75 -3.65
N ARG A 476 3.56 -10.01 -3.32
CA ARG A 476 3.07 -11.01 -4.29
C ARG A 476 1.74 -10.58 -4.91
N ARG A 477 0.80 -10.10 -4.09
CA ARG A 477 -0.49 -9.55 -4.55
C ARG A 477 -0.29 -8.34 -5.47
N ARG A 478 0.62 -7.42 -5.13
CA ARG A 478 0.96 -6.28 -5.99
C ARG A 478 1.58 -6.70 -7.33
N GLN A 479 2.47 -7.70 -7.33
CA GLN A 479 3.05 -8.24 -8.57
C GLN A 479 2.00 -8.90 -9.46
N ILE A 480 1.11 -9.72 -8.90
CA ILE A 480 0.00 -10.33 -9.65
C ILE A 480 -0.91 -9.23 -10.23
N ALA A 481 -1.29 -8.24 -9.43
CA ALA A 481 -2.11 -7.13 -9.90
C ALA A 481 -1.42 -6.30 -11.01
N ASP A 482 -0.10 -6.10 -10.93
CA ASP A 482 0.70 -5.44 -11.96
C ASP A 482 0.75 -6.28 -13.25
N TYR A 483 0.99 -7.60 -13.16
CA TYR A 483 0.97 -8.49 -14.32
C TYR A 483 -0.40 -8.54 -14.99
N GLU A 484 -1.48 -8.69 -14.22
CA GLU A 484 -2.84 -8.63 -14.76
C GLU A 484 -3.14 -7.24 -15.35
N GLY A 485 -2.68 -6.17 -14.70
CA GLY A 485 -2.81 -4.80 -15.20
C GLY A 485 -2.12 -4.62 -16.56
N LYS A 486 -0.91 -5.15 -16.72
CA LYS A 486 -0.16 -5.16 -17.98
C LYS A 486 -0.89 -5.96 -19.06
N VAL A 487 -1.37 -7.17 -18.75
CA VAL A 487 -2.15 -8.00 -19.70
C VAL A 487 -3.43 -7.28 -20.12
N ARG A 488 -4.20 -6.71 -19.17
CA ARG A 488 -5.40 -5.92 -19.49
C ARG A 488 -5.09 -4.67 -20.34
N ALA A 489 -3.94 -4.03 -20.11
CA ALA A 489 -3.51 -2.87 -20.91
C ALA A 489 -3.14 -3.23 -22.36
N ILE A 490 -2.59 -4.43 -22.58
CA ILE A 490 -2.35 -4.97 -23.92
C ILE A 490 -3.69 -5.37 -24.56
N ASP A 491 -4.53 -6.10 -23.82
CA ASP A 491 -5.83 -6.57 -24.28
C ASP A 491 -6.74 -5.43 -24.78
N ARG A 492 -6.79 -4.31 -24.05
CA ARG A 492 -7.59 -3.14 -24.46
C ARG A 492 -7.07 -2.42 -25.70
N SER A 493 -5.78 -2.55 -26.04
CA SER A 493 -5.12 -1.71 -27.06
C SER A 493 -4.73 -2.46 -28.33
N GLN A 494 -4.64 -3.79 -28.29
CA GLN A 494 -4.23 -4.61 -29.42
C GLN A 494 -5.24 -5.72 -29.69
N ALA A 495 -5.26 -6.19 -30.93
CA ALA A 495 -5.97 -7.41 -31.30
C ALA A 495 -5.18 -8.61 -30.77
N VAL A 496 -5.77 -9.37 -29.85
CA VAL A 496 -5.15 -10.53 -29.21
C VAL A 496 -5.93 -11.80 -29.57
N ILE A 497 -5.21 -12.83 -29.98
CA ILE A 497 -5.77 -14.15 -30.24
C ILE A 497 -4.79 -15.24 -29.79
N GLU A 498 -5.33 -16.29 -29.20
CA GLU A 498 -4.59 -17.43 -28.70
C GLU A 498 -4.88 -18.66 -29.55
N PHE A 499 -3.85 -19.47 -29.78
CA PHE A 499 -3.95 -20.73 -30.50
C PHE A 499 -3.33 -21.88 -29.71
N ASP A 500 -3.84 -23.09 -29.91
CA ASP A 500 -3.11 -24.30 -29.54
C ASP A 500 -1.88 -24.49 -30.45
N MET A 501 -1.06 -25.48 -30.14
CA MET A 501 0.16 -25.76 -30.91
C MET A 501 -0.11 -26.29 -32.34
N ASN A 502 -1.35 -26.65 -32.67
CA ASN A 502 -1.77 -27.03 -34.02
C ASN A 502 -2.43 -25.86 -34.78
N GLY A 503 -2.46 -24.67 -34.18
CA GLY A 503 -3.04 -23.47 -34.73
C GLY A 503 -4.57 -23.37 -34.64
N LYS A 504 -5.23 -24.15 -33.78
CA LYS A 504 -6.66 -23.94 -33.48
C LYS A 504 -6.84 -22.80 -32.49
N VAL A 505 -7.83 -21.94 -32.74
CA VAL A 505 -8.12 -20.80 -31.86
C VAL A 505 -8.64 -21.29 -30.50
N LEU A 506 -8.04 -20.80 -29.42
CA LEU A 506 -8.46 -21.06 -28.03
C LEU A 506 -9.28 -19.91 -27.46
N ALA A 507 -8.86 -18.68 -27.73
CA ALA A 507 -9.50 -17.45 -27.25
C ALA A 507 -9.13 -16.30 -28.19
N ALA A 508 -9.97 -15.27 -28.26
CA ALA A 508 -9.65 -14.01 -28.92
C ALA A 508 -10.36 -12.88 -28.18
N ASN A 509 -9.75 -11.69 -28.17
CA ASN A 509 -10.36 -10.52 -27.57
C ASN A 509 -11.26 -9.78 -28.57
N GLN A 510 -12.00 -8.80 -28.06
CA GLN A 510 -12.96 -8.05 -28.88
C GLN A 510 -12.27 -7.29 -30.02
N ASN A 511 -11.09 -6.71 -29.77
CA ASN A 511 -10.31 -6.02 -30.80
C ASN A 511 -9.96 -6.93 -32.00
N PHE A 512 -9.64 -8.20 -31.75
CA PHE A 512 -9.38 -9.16 -32.82
C PHE A 512 -10.66 -9.53 -33.58
N VAL A 513 -11.76 -9.78 -32.85
CA VAL A 513 -13.08 -10.10 -33.41
C VAL A 513 -13.57 -8.98 -34.32
N ASP A 514 -13.50 -7.73 -33.86
CA ASP A 514 -13.92 -6.55 -34.61
C ASP A 514 -13.06 -6.36 -35.87
N PHE A 515 -11.74 -6.57 -35.74
CA PHE A 515 -10.81 -6.46 -36.86
C PHE A 515 -11.09 -7.49 -37.96
N ILE A 516 -11.31 -8.77 -37.59
CA ILE A 516 -11.44 -9.87 -38.56
C ILE A 516 -12.89 -10.11 -38.99
N GLY A 517 -13.87 -9.53 -38.30
CA GLY A 517 -15.29 -9.56 -38.64
C GLY A 517 -15.99 -10.92 -38.44
N TYR A 518 -15.32 -11.90 -37.85
CA TYR A 518 -15.95 -13.16 -37.46
C TYR A 518 -16.41 -13.09 -35.99
N PRO A 519 -17.63 -13.52 -35.65
CA PRO A 519 -18.05 -13.60 -34.26
C PRO A 519 -17.24 -14.68 -33.52
N LEU A 520 -16.99 -14.44 -32.22
CA LEU A 520 -16.06 -15.25 -31.40
C LEU A 520 -16.41 -16.75 -31.44
N ASP A 521 -17.69 -17.09 -31.30
CA ASP A 521 -18.20 -18.47 -31.30
C ASP A 521 -17.91 -19.23 -32.61
N LYS A 522 -17.71 -18.52 -33.72
CA LYS A 522 -17.41 -19.11 -35.03
C LYS A 522 -15.93 -19.32 -35.28
N ILE A 523 -15.05 -18.67 -34.51
CA ILE A 523 -13.60 -18.84 -34.66
C ILE A 523 -13.01 -19.77 -33.61
N ILE A 524 -13.60 -19.88 -32.41
CA ILE A 524 -13.11 -20.84 -31.39
C ILE A 524 -13.08 -22.25 -31.97
N GLY A 525 -11.94 -22.93 -31.81
CA GLY A 525 -11.69 -24.27 -32.32
C GLY A 525 -11.36 -24.37 -33.82
N GLN A 526 -11.56 -23.30 -34.61
CA GLN A 526 -11.16 -23.27 -36.01
C GLN A 526 -9.65 -23.10 -36.16
N ASN A 527 -9.09 -23.56 -37.28
CA ASN A 527 -7.67 -23.40 -37.56
C ASN A 527 -7.36 -22.00 -38.09
N HIS A 528 -6.23 -21.41 -37.68
CA HIS A 528 -5.71 -20.11 -38.12
C HIS A 528 -5.74 -19.90 -39.65
N ARG A 529 -5.69 -20.97 -40.45
CA ARG A 529 -5.81 -20.93 -41.91
C ARG A 529 -7.04 -20.18 -42.42
N ILE A 530 -8.13 -20.11 -41.66
CA ILE A 530 -9.34 -19.37 -42.07
C ILE A 530 -9.10 -17.86 -42.26
N PHE A 531 -8.06 -17.31 -41.62
CA PHE A 531 -7.70 -15.90 -41.71
C PHE A 531 -6.65 -15.62 -42.78
N VAL A 532 -6.20 -16.61 -43.54
CA VAL A 532 -5.05 -16.51 -44.44
C VAL A 532 -5.52 -16.75 -45.88
N PRO A 533 -4.99 -16.01 -46.88
CA PRO A 533 -5.24 -16.31 -48.29
C PRO A 533 -4.97 -17.79 -48.62
N ARG A 534 -5.79 -18.36 -49.51
CA ARG A 534 -5.80 -19.82 -49.75
C ARG A 534 -4.48 -20.36 -50.27
N ASP A 535 -3.86 -19.65 -51.21
CA ASP A 535 -2.55 -19.92 -51.78
C ASP A 535 -1.45 -19.92 -50.70
N MET A 536 -1.48 -18.93 -49.80
CA MET A 536 -0.54 -18.83 -48.69
C MET A 536 -0.77 -19.94 -47.66
N ALA A 537 -2.02 -20.27 -47.32
CA ALA A 537 -2.35 -21.31 -46.35
C ALA A 537 -1.85 -22.70 -46.78
N GLU A 538 -1.73 -22.95 -48.09
CA GLU A 538 -1.24 -24.22 -48.67
C GLU A 538 0.29 -24.25 -48.88
N SER A 539 0.96 -23.09 -48.73
CA SER A 539 2.40 -22.92 -48.98
C SER A 539 3.31 -23.61 -47.96
N GLU A 540 4.56 -23.84 -48.37
CA GLU A 540 5.61 -24.34 -47.46
C GLU A 540 5.94 -23.32 -46.36
N ALA A 541 5.90 -22.02 -46.68
CA ALA A 541 6.14 -20.95 -45.72
C ALA A 541 5.15 -21.00 -44.53
N TYR A 542 3.88 -21.33 -44.78
CA TYR A 542 2.88 -21.50 -43.72
C TYR A 542 3.18 -22.70 -42.81
N ARG A 543 3.67 -23.81 -43.39
CA ARG A 543 4.07 -25.00 -42.61
C ARG A 543 5.31 -24.71 -41.76
N SER A 544 6.33 -24.09 -42.34
CA SER A 544 7.54 -23.69 -41.62
C SER A 544 7.24 -22.71 -40.48
N PHE A 545 6.30 -21.78 -40.69
CA PHE A 545 5.85 -20.83 -39.66
C PHE A 545 5.32 -21.53 -38.40
N TRP A 546 4.43 -22.51 -38.53
CA TRP A 546 3.92 -23.25 -37.37
C TRP A 546 4.96 -24.21 -36.77
N ALA A 547 5.83 -24.80 -37.58
CA ALA A 547 6.93 -25.63 -37.08
C ALA A 547 7.90 -24.82 -36.20
N LYS A 548 8.20 -23.57 -36.59
CA LYS A 548 9.01 -22.62 -35.82
C LYS A 548 8.37 -22.29 -34.47
N LEU A 549 7.08 -21.95 -34.45
CA LEU A 549 6.33 -21.71 -33.21
C LEU A 549 6.30 -22.97 -32.32
N GLY A 550 6.18 -24.15 -32.93
CA GLY A 550 6.26 -25.46 -32.28
C GLY A 550 7.57 -25.72 -31.54
N GLN A 551 8.67 -25.12 -31.98
CA GLN A 551 9.99 -25.20 -31.35
C GLN A 551 10.19 -24.13 -30.25
N GLY A 552 9.21 -23.27 -30.01
CA GLY A 552 9.28 -22.19 -29.03
C GLY A 552 9.82 -20.87 -29.58
N GLU A 553 10.12 -20.78 -30.88
CA GLU A 553 10.60 -19.54 -31.50
C GLU A 553 9.43 -18.63 -31.89
N PHE A 554 9.48 -17.36 -31.50
CA PHE A 554 8.48 -16.37 -31.91
C PHE A 554 8.65 -15.94 -33.37
N ASP A 555 7.58 -15.44 -33.99
CA ASP A 555 7.62 -14.91 -35.35
C ASP A 555 6.88 -13.57 -35.44
N ALA A 556 7.54 -12.55 -36.00
CA ALA A 556 7.03 -11.18 -36.03
C ALA A 556 7.24 -10.55 -37.41
N GLY A 557 6.24 -9.81 -37.87
CA GLY A 557 6.27 -9.23 -39.20
C GLY A 557 4.96 -8.55 -39.60
N VAL A 558 4.88 -8.23 -40.89
CA VAL A 558 3.65 -7.73 -41.51
C VAL A 558 3.02 -8.87 -42.28
N TYR A 559 1.75 -9.13 -42.01
CA TYR A 559 1.03 -10.25 -42.60
C TYR A 559 -0.27 -9.79 -43.27
N LEU A 560 -0.58 -10.43 -44.39
CA LEU A 560 -1.88 -10.32 -45.04
C LEU A 560 -2.86 -11.33 -44.44
N ARG A 561 -4.04 -10.86 -44.06
CA ARG A 561 -5.14 -11.66 -43.56
C ARG A 561 -6.41 -11.39 -44.35
N ILE A 562 -7.34 -12.33 -44.31
CA ILE A 562 -8.65 -12.23 -44.94
C ILE A 562 -9.71 -12.19 -43.85
N ASP A 563 -10.57 -11.18 -43.90
CA ASP A 563 -11.70 -11.03 -42.98
C ASP A 563 -12.91 -11.89 -43.39
N ALA A 564 -13.98 -11.89 -42.58
CA ALA A 564 -15.19 -12.68 -42.83
C ALA A 564 -15.91 -12.35 -44.14
N GLN A 565 -15.64 -11.19 -44.74
CA GLN A 565 -16.21 -10.76 -46.02
C GLN A 565 -15.27 -11.01 -47.21
N GLY A 566 -14.10 -11.63 -46.97
CA GLY A 566 -13.11 -11.88 -48.01
C GLY A 566 -12.18 -10.71 -48.30
N ARG A 567 -12.19 -9.64 -47.48
CA ARG A 567 -11.35 -8.46 -47.73
C ARG A 567 -9.95 -8.65 -47.18
N GLU A 568 -8.98 -8.11 -47.91
CA GLU A 568 -7.59 -8.06 -47.50
C GLU A 568 -7.39 -7.10 -46.32
N ARG A 569 -6.74 -7.59 -45.28
CA ARG A 569 -6.38 -6.84 -44.07
C ARG A 569 -4.90 -7.01 -43.78
N PHE A 570 -4.19 -5.90 -43.56
CA PHE A 570 -2.78 -5.94 -43.21
C PHE A 570 -2.59 -5.74 -41.71
N ILE A 571 -1.89 -6.67 -41.09
CA ILE A 571 -1.54 -6.58 -39.68
C ILE A 571 -0.03 -6.52 -39.50
N ARG A 572 0.42 -5.72 -38.56
CA ARG A 572 1.72 -5.92 -37.92
C ARG A 572 1.50 -6.78 -36.69
N ALA A 573 2.11 -7.95 -36.63
CA ALA A 573 1.85 -8.89 -35.55
C ALA A 573 3.11 -9.61 -35.07
N SER A 574 3.05 -10.08 -33.83
CA SER A 574 4.00 -11.04 -33.25
C SER A 574 3.23 -12.25 -32.72
N TYR A 575 3.71 -13.45 -33.03
CA TYR A 575 3.20 -14.73 -32.56
C TYR A 575 4.18 -15.30 -31.55
N ASN A 576 3.76 -15.43 -30.30
CA ASN A 576 4.65 -15.69 -29.16
C ASN A 576 4.23 -16.98 -28.46
N PRO A 577 5.04 -18.05 -28.50
CA PRO A 577 4.80 -19.25 -27.71
C PRO A 577 4.83 -18.95 -26.20
N VAL A 578 3.86 -19.49 -25.48
CA VAL A 578 3.78 -19.49 -24.01
C VAL A 578 4.13 -20.88 -23.54
N PHE A 579 5.00 -20.98 -22.54
CA PHE A 579 5.56 -22.24 -22.06
C PHE A 579 4.86 -22.71 -20.79
N ASP A 580 4.86 -24.03 -20.58
CA ASP A 580 4.49 -24.63 -19.29
C ASP A 580 5.65 -24.56 -18.27
N MET A 581 5.44 -25.15 -17.08
CA MET A 581 6.44 -25.16 -16.00
C MET A 581 7.69 -25.98 -16.34
N ASP A 582 7.62 -26.89 -17.31
CA ASP A 582 8.73 -27.71 -17.80
C ASP A 582 9.46 -27.06 -18.99
N GLY A 583 9.04 -25.86 -19.40
CA GLY A 583 9.62 -25.11 -20.52
C GLY A 583 9.19 -25.62 -21.90
N LYS A 584 8.11 -26.42 -22.00
CA LYS A 584 7.57 -26.86 -23.29
C LYS A 584 6.53 -25.86 -23.82
N PRO A 585 6.51 -25.54 -25.12
CA PRO A 585 5.47 -24.71 -25.73
C PRO A 585 4.07 -25.29 -25.50
N LEU A 586 3.20 -24.52 -24.84
CA LEU A 586 1.84 -24.91 -24.47
C LEU A 586 0.80 -24.33 -25.43
N LYS A 587 0.95 -23.05 -25.78
CA LYS A 587 0.04 -22.30 -26.67
C LYS A 587 0.77 -21.14 -27.33
N VAL A 588 0.16 -20.50 -28.33
CA VAL A 588 0.71 -19.31 -28.99
C VAL A 588 -0.22 -18.12 -28.74
N VAL A 589 0.33 -17.02 -28.23
CA VAL A 589 -0.39 -15.74 -28.10
C VAL A 589 0.08 -14.79 -29.19
N LYS A 590 -0.85 -14.32 -30.00
CA LYS A 590 -0.60 -13.35 -31.06
C LYS A 590 -1.08 -11.97 -30.64
N PHE A 591 -0.19 -10.99 -30.77
CA PHE A 591 -0.51 -9.57 -30.66
C PHE A 591 -0.50 -8.94 -32.04
N ALA A 592 -1.54 -8.18 -32.40
CA ALA A 592 -1.66 -7.57 -33.72
C ALA A 592 -2.17 -6.13 -33.66
N THR A 593 -1.66 -5.32 -34.59
CA THR A 593 -2.14 -3.97 -34.88
C THR A 593 -2.55 -3.90 -36.35
N ASP A 594 -3.75 -3.40 -36.62
CA ASP A 594 -4.21 -3.12 -37.97
C ASP A 594 -3.40 -1.95 -38.56
N ILE A 595 -2.78 -2.18 -39.71
CA ILE A 595 -2.03 -1.16 -40.45
C ILE A 595 -2.61 -0.94 -41.87
N THR A 596 -3.82 -1.44 -42.12
CA THR A 596 -4.45 -1.41 -43.45
C THR A 596 -4.62 0.04 -43.94
N GLU A 597 -5.21 0.92 -43.13
CA GLU A 597 -5.38 2.34 -43.50
C GLU A 597 -4.04 3.07 -43.67
N GLN A 598 -3.07 2.80 -42.80
CA GLN A 598 -1.74 3.41 -42.92
C GLN A 598 -1.09 3.04 -44.24
N ARG A 599 -1.12 1.75 -44.60
CA ARG A 599 -0.53 1.27 -45.85
C ARG A 599 -1.29 1.81 -47.07
N GLN A 600 -2.61 1.93 -46.99
CA GLN A 600 -3.41 2.58 -48.03
C GLN A 600 -3.01 4.05 -48.20
N ARG A 601 -2.85 4.81 -47.12
CA ARG A 601 -2.37 6.21 -47.16
C ARG A 601 -0.98 6.34 -47.77
N ASP A 602 -0.05 5.47 -47.36
CA ASP A 602 1.32 5.49 -47.89
C ASP A 602 1.33 5.18 -49.40
N THR A 603 0.50 4.21 -49.82
CA THR A 603 0.33 3.85 -51.24
C THR A 603 -0.35 4.97 -52.03
N GLU A 604 -1.37 5.61 -51.45
CA GLU A 604 -2.08 6.74 -52.04
C GLU A 604 -1.15 7.95 -52.20
N PHE A 605 -0.32 8.25 -51.18
CA PHE A 605 0.67 9.32 -51.23
C PHE A 605 1.72 9.05 -52.32
N ALA A 606 2.28 7.84 -52.37
CA ALA A 606 3.22 7.44 -53.42
C ALA A 606 2.58 7.54 -54.81
N SER A 607 1.32 7.13 -54.95
CA SER A 607 0.58 7.21 -56.22
C SER A 607 0.33 8.66 -56.64
N LYS A 608 -0.06 9.53 -55.69
CA LYS A 608 -0.24 10.97 -55.94
C LYS A 608 1.06 11.65 -56.34
N PHE A 609 2.16 11.36 -55.64
CA PHE A 609 3.48 11.88 -56.00
C PHE A 609 3.90 11.42 -57.40
N GLN A 610 3.72 10.13 -57.73
CA GLN A 610 4.03 9.58 -59.04
C GLN A 610 3.17 10.19 -60.16
N ALA A 611 1.92 10.57 -59.88
CA ALA A 611 1.07 11.27 -60.84
C ALA A 611 1.58 12.69 -61.16
N ILE A 612 2.09 13.41 -60.17
CA ILE A 612 2.73 14.72 -60.37
C ILE A 612 4.03 14.55 -61.16
N ASP A 613 4.87 13.58 -60.78
CA ASP A 613 6.13 13.29 -61.45
C ASP A 613 5.93 12.96 -62.94
N ARG A 614 4.89 12.20 -63.30
CA ARG A 614 4.57 11.88 -64.69
C ARG A 614 4.08 13.06 -65.52
N SER A 615 3.50 14.09 -64.90
CA SER A 615 2.83 15.19 -65.61
C SER A 615 3.62 16.50 -65.68
N GLN A 616 4.55 16.72 -64.75
CA GLN A 616 5.33 17.97 -64.66
C GLN A 616 6.83 17.72 -64.80
N ALA A 617 7.57 18.74 -65.23
CA ALA A 617 9.03 18.72 -65.18
C ALA A 617 9.49 18.96 -63.74
N VAL A 618 10.17 17.99 -63.14
CA VAL A 618 10.62 18.02 -61.75
C VAL A 618 12.14 17.92 -61.69
N ILE A 619 12.75 18.76 -60.86
CA ILE A 619 14.18 18.73 -60.56
C ILE A 619 14.41 19.13 -59.10
N GLU A 620 15.35 18.45 -58.45
CA GLU A 620 15.69 18.66 -57.05
C GLU A 620 17.11 19.20 -56.91
N PHE A 621 17.29 20.07 -55.93
CA PHE A 621 18.57 20.69 -55.59
C PHE A 621 18.87 20.55 -54.10
N ASP A 622 20.15 20.55 -53.75
CA ASP A 622 20.57 20.91 -52.39
C ASP A 622 20.35 22.41 -52.11
N LEU A 623 20.69 22.85 -50.90
CA LEU A 623 20.49 24.26 -50.49
C LEU A 623 21.49 25.21 -51.16
N GLU A 624 22.61 24.69 -51.63
CA GLU A 624 23.64 25.41 -52.37
C GLU A 624 23.29 25.55 -53.86
N GLY A 625 22.25 24.85 -54.35
CA GLY A 625 21.75 24.93 -55.71
C GLY A 625 22.34 23.90 -56.68
N ASN A 626 23.00 22.86 -56.17
CA ASN A 626 23.49 21.73 -56.96
C ASN A 626 22.39 20.69 -57.18
N ILE A 627 22.34 20.13 -58.38
CA ILE A 627 21.27 19.24 -58.83
C ILE A 627 21.45 17.84 -58.24
N LEU A 628 20.44 17.34 -57.54
CA LEU A 628 20.43 16.00 -56.94
C LEU A 628 19.85 14.97 -57.90
N THR A 629 18.68 15.27 -58.47
CA THR A 629 17.97 14.42 -59.43
C THR A 629 17.01 15.26 -60.28
N ALA A 630 16.57 14.70 -61.41
CA ALA A 630 15.54 15.28 -62.27
C ALA A 630 14.76 14.17 -62.96
N ASN A 631 13.48 14.40 -63.21
CA ASN A 631 12.62 13.44 -63.90
C ASN A 631 12.72 13.55 -65.42
N GLU A 632 12.16 12.56 -66.14
CA GLU A 632 12.24 12.52 -67.61
C GLU A 632 11.61 13.74 -68.30
N ASN A 633 10.57 14.32 -67.70
CA ASN A 633 9.91 15.51 -68.23
C ASN A 633 10.86 16.72 -68.22
N PHE A 634 11.58 16.94 -67.12
CA PHE A 634 12.58 18.01 -67.04
C PHE A 634 13.73 17.78 -68.02
N LEU A 635 14.22 16.56 -68.12
CA LEU A 635 15.30 16.20 -69.06
C LEU A 635 14.89 16.44 -70.51
N ARG A 636 13.66 16.04 -70.88
CA ARG A 636 13.11 16.26 -72.22
C ARG A 636 12.93 17.74 -72.56
N VAL A 637 12.41 18.53 -71.64
CA VAL A 637 12.20 19.97 -71.85
C VAL A 637 13.54 20.72 -71.92
N SER A 638 14.47 20.43 -71.00
CA SER A 638 15.79 21.08 -70.96
C SER A 638 16.75 20.58 -72.05
N GLY A 639 16.55 19.37 -72.58
CA GLY A 639 17.39 18.74 -73.59
C GLY A 639 18.65 18.05 -73.04
N TYR A 640 18.83 18.02 -71.72
CA TYR A 640 19.96 17.35 -71.08
C TYR A 640 19.60 15.94 -70.59
N SER A 641 20.59 15.08 -70.41
CA SER A 641 20.47 13.83 -69.68
C SER A 641 20.80 14.01 -68.20
N LEU A 642 20.27 13.13 -67.32
CA LEU A 642 20.55 13.20 -65.88
C LEU A 642 22.05 13.15 -65.57
N ARG A 643 22.82 12.37 -66.33
CA ARG A 643 24.27 12.23 -66.17
C ARG A 643 25.03 13.54 -66.42
N GLU A 644 24.50 14.41 -67.29
CA GLU A 644 25.13 15.69 -67.62
C GLU A 644 24.85 16.77 -66.57
N ILE A 645 23.71 16.69 -65.89
CA ILE A 645 23.26 17.75 -64.97
C ILE A 645 23.43 17.39 -63.49
N LYS A 646 23.45 16.10 -63.12
CA LYS A 646 23.57 15.70 -61.72
C LYS A 646 24.90 16.18 -61.12
N GLY A 647 24.82 16.87 -59.99
CA GLY A 647 25.95 17.52 -59.31
C GLY A 647 26.36 18.87 -59.90
N GLN A 648 25.78 19.29 -61.04
CA GLN A 648 26.00 20.63 -61.58
C GLN A 648 25.10 21.65 -60.86
N HIS A 649 25.51 22.91 -60.88
CA HIS A 649 24.74 23.99 -60.26
C HIS A 649 23.63 24.51 -61.19
N HIS A 650 22.47 24.88 -60.63
CA HIS A 650 21.30 25.43 -61.34
C HIS A 650 21.62 26.54 -62.36
N ALA A 651 22.69 27.30 -62.10
CA ALA A 651 23.17 28.39 -62.97
C ALA A 651 23.39 27.95 -64.43
N MET A 652 23.65 26.66 -64.70
CA MET A 652 23.79 26.16 -66.07
C MET A 652 22.56 26.37 -66.96
N PHE A 653 21.37 26.52 -66.35
CA PHE A 653 20.12 26.79 -67.07
C PHE A 653 19.83 28.29 -67.21
N CYS A 654 20.71 29.17 -66.77
CA CYS A 654 20.49 30.61 -66.73
C CYS A 654 21.43 31.35 -67.70
N THR A 655 21.02 32.54 -68.12
CA THR A 655 21.89 33.41 -68.92
C THR A 655 23.02 34.00 -68.05
N PRO A 656 24.21 34.29 -68.62
CA PRO A 656 25.32 34.89 -67.90
C PRO A 656 24.98 36.19 -67.19
N GLU A 657 24.10 37.00 -67.78
CA GLU A 657 23.63 38.28 -67.24
C GLU A 657 22.77 38.06 -65.99
N HIS A 658 21.83 37.10 -66.04
CA HIS A 658 20.95 36.82 -64.91
C HIS A 658 21.72 36.26 -63.71
N ILE A 659 22.70 35.38 -63.92
CA ILE A 659 23.50 34.78 -62.83
C ILE A 659 24.26 35.85 -62.02
N ARG A 660 24.68 36.95 -62.67
CA ARG A 660 25.38 38.06 -61.98
C ARG A 660 24.44 39.03 -61.27
N SER A 661 23.13 38.91 -61.48
CA SER A 661 22.13 39.81 -60.92
C SER A 661 21.99 39.63 -59.40
N GLN A 662 21.51 40.68 -58.73
CA GLN A 662 21.14 40.58 -57.32
C GLN A 662 19.93 39.65 -57.14
N GLU A 663 18.98 39.68 -58.08
CA GLU A 663 17.78 38.82 -58.07
C GLU A 663 18.13 37.33 -57.98
N TYR A 664 19.14 36.87 -58.74
CA TYR A 664 19.56 35.46 -58.70
C TYR A 664 20.17 35.06 -57.34
N ARG A 665 20.86 35.99 -56.65
CA ARG A 665 21.40 35.74 -55.30
C ARG A 665 20.30 35.70 -54.25
N ASP A 666 19.40 36.68 -54.29
CA ASP A 666 18.26 36.76 -53.36
C ASP A 666 17.34 35.54 -53.52
N PHE A 667 17.18 35.05 -54.76
CA PHE A 667 16.42 33.83 -55.05
C PHE A 667 16.89 32.61 -54.24
N TRP A 668 18.19 32.33 -54.17
CA TRP A 668 18.71 31.18 -53.40
C TRP A 668 18.70 31.45 -51.89
N LEU A 669 18.89 32.71 -51.46
CA LEU A 669 18.76 33.09 -50.05
C LEU A 669 17.33 32.89 -49.52
N ASP A 670 16.33 33.26 -50.31
CA ASP A 670 14.91 33.08 -49.97
C ASP A 670 14.58 31.58 -49.81
N LEU A 671 15.02 30.75 -50.76
CA LEU A 671 14.83 29.30 -50.71
C LEU A 671 15.51 28.68 -49.47
N GLY A 672 16.73 29.11 -49.15
CA GLY A 672 17.45 28.68 -47.95
C GLY A 672 16.79 29.11 -46.63
N ARG A 673 15.89 30.10 -46.65
CA ARG A 673 15.05 30.51 -45.52
C ARG A 673 13.68 29.83 -45.48
N GLY A 674 13.41 28.89 -46.39
CA GLY A 674 12.13 28.21 -46.50
C GLY A 674 11.07 28.95 -47.32
N GLN A 675 11.42 30.04 -48.01
CA GLN A 675 10.47 30.81 -48.81
C GLN A 675 10.36 30.23 -50.23
N THR A 676 9.12 29.95 -50.66
CA THR A 676 8.86 29.46 -52.02
C THR A 676 8.93 30.59 -53.04
N ARG A 677 9.58 30.35 -54.19
CA ARG A 677 9.64 31.28 -55.32
C ARG A 677 8.84 30.73 -56.49
N HIS A 678 7.94 31.54 -57.05
CA HIS A 678 7.13 31.18 -58.21
C HIS A 678 7.23 32.26 -59.28
N GLY A 679 7.15 31.88 -60.55
CA GLY A 679 7.16 32.85 -61.65
C GLY A 679 7.36 32.23 -63.03
N ARG A 680 7.41 33.10 -64.04
CA ARG A 680 7.85 32.78 -65.39
C ARG A 680 9.34 33.09 -65.48
N TYR A 681 10.12 32.10 -65.90
CA TYR A 681 11.56 32.19 -65.92
C TYR A 681 12.09 31.88 -67.31
N HIS A 682 12.94 32.77 -67.81
CA HIS A 682 13.77 32.50 -68.96
C HIS A 682 14.94 31.60 -68.58
N ARG A 683 15.14 30.53 -69.34
CA ARG A 683 16.16 29.51 -69.13
C ARG A 683 16.78 29.13 -70.47
N VAL A 684 17.94 28.50 -70.36
CA VAL A 684 18.73 28.04 -71.50
C VAL A 684 18.84 26.53 -71.43
N GLY A 685 18.23 25.85 -72.41
CA GLY A 685 18.36 24.42 -72.61
C GLY A 685 19.68 24.05 -73.27
N LYS A 686 19.88 22.74 -73.52
CA LYS A 686 21.07 22.25 -74.21
C LYS A 686 21.20 22.88 -75.59
N TYR A 687 22.45 23.15 -76.00
CA TYR A 687 22.79 23.83 -77.26
C TYR A 687 22.22 25.25 -77.40
N GLY A 688 21.96 25.95 -76.29
CA GLY A 688 21.45 27.32 -76.33
C GLY A 688 19.96 27.42 -76.67
N ARG A 689 19.19 26.33 -76.51
CA ARG A 689 17.75 26.34 -76.73
C ARG A 689 17.09 27.38 -75.84
N ASP A 690 16.33 28.29 -76.45
CA ASP A 690 15.49 29.25 -75.76
C ASP A 690 14.35 28.52 -75.04
N LEU A 691 14.23 28.70 -73.73
CA LEU A 691 13.27 27.98 -72.91
C LEU A 691 12.60 28.92 -71.93
N TRP A 692 11.27 29.02 -71.99
CA TRP A 692 10.47 29.68 -70.98
C TRP A 692 9.73 28.66 -70.15
N ILE A 693 9.87 28.76 -68.83
CA ILE A 693 9.17 27.89 -67.91
C ILE A 693 8.34 28.69 -66.92
N GLN A 694 7.14 28.23 -66.64
CA GLN A 694 6.43 28.61 -65.42
C GLN A 694 6.83 27.60 -64.35
N ALA A 695 7.46 28.07 -63.27
CA ALA A 695 8.00 27.18 -62.26
C ALA A 695 7.73 27.67 -60.84
N ALA A 696 7.61 26.71 -59.93
CA ALA A 696 7.61 26.90 -58.49
C ALA A 696 8.78 26.14 -57.88
N TYR A 697 9.64 26.85 -57.16
CA TYR A 697 10.75 26.33 -56.40
C TYR A 697 10.36 26.33 -54.92
N SER A 698 10.19 25.13 -54.36
CA SER A 698 9.66 24.91 -53.03
C SER A 698 10.71 24.23 -52.15
N PRO A 699 11.10 24.85 -51.01
CA PRO A 699 11.99 24.21 -50.06
C PRO A 699 11.36 22.95 -49.44
N LEU A 700 12.13 21.87 -49.38
CA LEU A 700 11.80 20.68 -48.63
C LEU A 700 12.19 20.91 -47.16
N LEU A 701 11.24 20.69 -46.24
CA LEU A 701 11.44 20.93 -44.81
C LEU A 701 11.55 19.60 -44.06
N ASP A 702 12.42 19.54 -43.06
CA ASP A 702 12.46 18.42 -42.11
C ASP A 702 11.34 18.51 -41.05
N HIS A 703 11.30 17.54 -40.14
CA HIS A 703 10.32 17.48 -39.05
C HIS A 703 10.46 18.60 -38.00
N HIS A 704 11.51 19.40 -38.06
CA HIS A 704 11.71 20.61 -37.26
C HIS A 704 11.40 21.90 -38.05
N GLY A 705 10.97 21.78 -39.32
CA GLY A 705 10.67 22.90 -40.20
C GLY A 705 11.91 23.55 -40.82
N LYS A 706 13.09 22.95 -40.72
CA LYS A 706 14.33 23.47 -41.31
C LYS A 706 14.43 23.05 -42.79
N PRO A 707 14.78 23.96 -43.71
CA PRO A 707 15.06 23.59 -45.10
C PRO A 707 16.20 22.58 -45.21
N VAL A 708 16.01 21.54 -46.01
CA VAL A 708 16.98 20.47 -46.29
C VAL A 708 17.27 20.26 -47.78
N GLY A 709 16.51 20.92 -48.65
CA GLY A 709 16.68 20.87 -50.11
C GLY A 709 15.61 21.70 -50.80
N VAL A 710 15.61 21.71 -52.12
CA VAL A 710 14.61 22.43 -52.93
C VAL A 710 14.09 21.52 -54.03
N ILE A 711 12.76 21.40 -54.14
CA ILE A 711 12.11 20.76 -55.28
C ILE A 711 11.51 21.83 -56.19
N LYS A 712 11.73 21.70 -57.50
CA LYS A 712 11.18 22.59 -58.50
C LYS A 712 10.21 21.83 -59.38
N TYR A 713 9.00 22.35 -59.49
CA TYR A 713 8.01 21.94 -60.48
C TYR A 713 7.96 22.98 -61.60
N ALA A 714 7.99 22.53 -62.84
CA ALA A 714 8.01 23.40 -64.01
C ALA A 714 7.09 22.90 -65.13
N HIS A 715 6.53 23.86 -65.85
CA HIS A 715 5.82 23.68 -67.10
C HIS A 715 6.51 24.48 -68.20
N ASP A 716 6.68 23.88 -69.38
CA ASP A 716 7.22 24.56 -70.56
C ASP A 716 6.13 25.47 -71.15
N ILE A 717 6.38 26.78 -71.15
CA ILE A 717 5.47 27.80 -71.70
C ILE A 717 6.11 28.52 -72.89
N THR A 718 7.14 27.93 -73.51
CA THR A 718 7.88 28.55 -74.61
C THR A 718 6.97 28.93 -75.76
N ASP A 719 6.12 28.00 -76.22
CA ASP A 719 5.16 28.26 -77.31
C ASP A 719 4.15 29.34 -76.93
N GLN A 720 3.73 29.39 -75.67
CA GLN A 720 2.81 30.42 -75.17
C GLN A 720 3.45 31.81 -75.22
N VAL A 721 4.67 31.96 -74.69
CA VAL A 721 5.40 33.25 -74.69
C VAL A 721 5.69 33.70 -76.13
N GLN A 722 6.04 32.77 -77.02
CA GLN A 722 6.23 33.08 -78.44
C GLN A 722 4.93 33.55 -79.10
N LEU A 723 3.80 32.91 -78.81
CA LEU A 723 2.49 33.32 -79.31
C LEU A 723 2.08 34.69 -78.77
N GLU A 724 2.27 34.96 -77.48
CA GLU A 724 2.03 36.27 -76.87
C GLU A 724 2.82 37.38 -77.57
N ASN A 725 4.11 37.15 -77.83
CA ASN A 725 4.97 38.09 -78.56
C ASN A 725 4.51 38.28 -80.00
N LEU A 726 4.10 37.21 -80.69
CA LEU A 726 3.59 37.27 -82.07
C LEU A 726 2.29 38.08 -82.14
N ILE A 727 1.34 37.83 -81.24
CA ILE A 727 0.08 38.59 -81.17
C ILE A 727 0.38 40.07 -80.95
N ARG A 728 1.33 40.41 -80.06
CA ARG A 728 1.73 41.79 -79.80
C ARG A 728 2.30 42.47 -81.04
N GLU A 729 3.20 41.79 -81.77
CA GLU A 729 3.77 42.29 -83.03
C GLU A 729 2.67 42.52 -84.08
N LYS A 730 1.78 41.54 -84.27
CA LYS A 730 0.70 41.62 -85.27
C LYS A 730 -0.36 42.67 -84.90
N ALA A 731 -0.68 42.84 -83.61
CA ALA A 731 -1.57 43.90 -83.15
C ALA A 731 -0.98 45.29 -83.44
N ALA A 732 0.31 45.50 -83.19
CA ALA A 732 1.00 46.75 -83.53
C ALA A 732 1.00 47.02 -85.04
N ALA A 733 1.26 45.99 -85.87
CA ALA A 733 1.19 46.10 -87.32
C ALA A 733 -0.24 46.43 -87.82
N MET A 734 -1.27 45.79 -87.25
CA MET A 734 -2.67 46.08 -87.57
C MET A 734 -3.04 47.52 -87.21
N GLN A 735 -2.61 48.03 -86.04
CA GLN A 735 -2.84 49.42 -85.65
C GLN A 735 -2.29 50.39 -86.71
N GLY A 736 -1.05 50.18 -87.17
CA GLY A 736 -0.45 51.02 -88.21
C GLY A 736 -1.18 50.94 -89.56
N SER A 737 -1.80 49.81 -89.90
CA SER A 737 -2.64 49.69 -91.11
C SER A 737 -3.96 50.45 -90.98
N VAL A 738 -4.60 50.40 -89.81
CA VAL A 738 -5.87 51.09 -89.54
C VAL A 738 -5.68 52.61 -89.47
N ASP A 739 -4.55 53.08 -88.95
CA ASP A 739 -4.20 54.51 -88.98
C ASP A 739 -4.10 55.03 -90.42
N LYS A 740 -3.47 54.27 -91.32
CA LYS A 740 -3.41 54.60 -92.76
C LYS A 740 -4.79 54.59 -93.42
N LEU A 741 -5.66 53.63 -93.07
CA LEU A 741 -7.04 53.59 -93.56
C LEU A 741 -7.82 54.82 -93.10
N THR A 742 -7.70 55.21 -91.84
CA THR A 742 -8.36 56.39 -91.28
C THR A 742 -7.92 57.67 -91.97
N GLY A 743 -6.61 57.81 -92.25
CA GLY A 743 -6.09 58.91 -93.07
C GLY A 743 -6.67 58.93 -94.49
N SER A 744 -6.83 57.76 -95.11
CA SER A 744 -7.42 57.63 -96.45
C SER A 744 -8.90 58.01 -96.46
N ILE A 745 -9.68 57.60 -95.45
CA ILE A 745 -11.10 57.96 -95.29
C ILE A 745 -11.24 59.47 -95.12
N SER A 746 -10.38 60.11 -94.31
CA SER A 746 -10.37 61.57 -94.16
C SER A 746 -10.14 62.28 -95.50
N HIS A 747 -9.20 61.77 -96.31
CA HIS A 747 -8.95 62.29 -97.65
C HIS A 747 -10.14 62.10 -98.60
N ILE A 748 -10.82 60.95 -98.54
CA ILE A 748 -12.05 60.67 -99.32
C ILE A 748 -13.13 61.69 -98.93
N ASN A 749 -13.41 61.87 -97.64
CA ASN A 749 -14.41 62.85 -97.18
C ASN A 749 -14.10 64.26 -97.68
N GLY A 750 -12.84 64.71 -97.57
CA GLY A 750 -12.42 66.01 -98.10
C GLY A 750 -12.64 66.14 -99.62
N SER A 751 -12.29 65.09 -100.37
CA SER A 751 -12.46 65.05 -101.83
C SER A 751 -13.95 65.05 -102.23
N THR A 752 -14.79 64.30 -101.51
CA THR A 752 -16.24 64.21 -101.71
C THR A 752 -16.92 65.55 -101.45
N HIS A 753 -16.53 66.26 -100.37
CA HIS A 753 -17.04 67.62 -100.12
C HIS A 753 -16.68 68.60 -101.23
N LEU A 754 -15.44 68.56 -101.72
CA LEU A 754 -15.01 69.40 -102.84
C LEU A 754 -15.78 69.06 -104.12
N ALA A 755 -15.96 67.78 -104.43
CA ALA A 755 -16.73 67.32 -105.58
C ALA A 755 -18.20 67.76 -105.49
N LYS A 756 -18.83 67.70 -104.29
CA LYS A 756 -20.21 68.18 -104.08
C LYS A 756 -20.33 69.68 -104.38
N LYS A 757 -19.36 70.47 -103.90
CA LYS A 757 -19.30 71.91 -104.17
C LYS A 757 -19.19 72.18 -105.67
N LEU A 758 -18.23 71.54 -106.35
CA LEU A 758 -18.02 71.72 -107.80
C LEU A 758 -19.22 71.26 -108.63
N SER A 759 -19.86 70.16 -108.23
CA SER A 759 -21.10 69.68 -108.83
C SER A 759 -22.22 70.71 -108.69
N THR A 760 -22.37 71.32 -107.51
CA THR A 760 -23.38 72.38 -107.28
C THR A 760 -23.10 73.61 -108.14
N GLU A 761 -21.85 74.06 -108.20
CA GLU A 761 -21.43 75.18 -109.05
C GLU A 761 -21.68 74.89 -110.54
N THR A 762 -21.37 73.67 -110.99
CA THR A 762 -21.61 73.25 -112.38
C THR A 762 -23.10 73.21 -112.71
N LYS A 763 -23.94 72.74 -111.78
CA LYS A 763 -25.40 72.77 -111.93
C LYS A 763 -25.89 74.21 -112.10
N THR A 764 -25.44 75.12 -111.23
CA THR A 764 -25.80 76.53 -111.31
C THR A 764 -25.36 77.15 -112.63
N ASN A 765 -24.11 76.94 -113.06
CA ASN A 765 -23.60 77.47 -114.33
C ASN A 765 -24.39 76.93 -115.54
N ALA A 766 -24.72 75.65 -115.53
CA ALA A 766 -25.51 75.02 -116.60
C ALA A 766 -26.94 75.55 -116.63
N SER A 767 -27.59 75.73 -115.46
CA SER A 767 -28.92 76.35 -115.37
C SER A 767 -28.92 77.80 -115.88
N THR A 768 -27.93 78.60 -115.50
CA THR A 768 -27.78 79.98 -115.99
C THR A 768 -27.56 80.00 -117.51
N GLY A 769 -26.73 79.08 -118.04
CA GLY A 769 -26.52 78.92 -119.49
C GLY A 769 -27.80 78.50 -120.24
N PHE A 770 -28.58 77.61 -119.63
CA PHE A 770 -29.88 77.18 -120.15
C PHE A 770 -30.88 78.34 -120.23
N GLU A 771 -30.98 79.16 -119.18
CA GLU A 771 -31.82 80.37 -119.16
C GLU A 771 -31.37 81.41 -120.19
N ALA A 772 -30.06 81.66 -120.29
CA ALA A 772 -29.50 82.59 -121.27
C ALA A 772 -29.83 82.16 -122.71
N LEU A 773 -29.80 80.86 -123.02
CA LEU A 773 -30.20 80.35 -124.32
C LEU A 773 -31.69 80.46 -124.59
N ASN A 774 -32.55 80.22 -123.58
CA ASN A 774 -33.99 80.46 -123.74
C ASN A 774 -34.26 81.92 -124.13
N ASN A 775 -33.61 82.87 -123.45
CA ASN A 775 -33.72 84.28 -123.78
C ASN A 775 -33.20 84.59 -125.20
N ALA A 776 -32.10 83.98 -125.62
CA ALA A 776 -31.55 84.13 -126.97
C ALA A 776 -32.51 83.57 -128.05
N ILE A 777 -33.10 82.39 -127.82
CA ILE A 777 -34.10 81.79 -128.73
C ILE A 777 -35.29 82.74 -128.89
N SER A 778 -35.84 83.26 -127.80
CA SER A 778 -36.95 84.22 -127.88
C SER A 778 -36.58 85.49 -128.67
N ALA A 779 -35.35 85.99 -128.53
CA ALA A 779 -34.88 87.13 -129.33
C ALA A 779 -34.74 86.77 -130.83
N ILE A 780 -34.24 85.58 -131.15
CA ILE A 780 -34.11 85.09 -132.52
C ILE A 780 -35.50 84.90 -133.16
N GLU A 781 -36.49 84.39 -132.42
CA GLU A 781 -37.88 84.27 -132.88
C GLU A 781 -38.50 85.63 -133.23
N LEU A 782 -38.22 86.66 -132.43
CA LEU A 782 -38.65 88.03 -132.72
C LEU A 782 -37.98 88.57 -134.00
N ILE A 783 -36.69 88.30 -134.21
CA ILE A 783 -35.97 88.66 -135.44
C ILE A 783 -36.54 87.91 -136.65
N ALA A 784 -36.87 86.62 -136.50
CA ALA A 784 -37.49 85.81 -137.56
C ALA A 784 -38.82 86.41 -138.00
N LYS A 785 -39.66 86.78 -137.03
CA LYS A 785 -40.94 87.45 -137.29
C LYS A 785 -40.75 88.78 -138.01
N SER A 786 -39.86 89.64 -137.52
CA SER A 786 -39.59 90.94 -138.14
C SER A 786 -39.02 90.79 -139.57
N SER A 787 -38.16 89.80 -139.81
CA SER A 787 -37.63 89.52 -141.15
C SER A 787 -38.73 89.07 -142.12
N SER A 788 -39.70 88.29 -141.66
CA SER A 788 -40.88 87.91 -142.45
C SER A 788 -41.75 89.11 -142.80
N GLU A 789 -42.02 90.00 -141.83
CA GLU A 789 -42.78 91.23 -142.05
C GLU A 789 -42.06 92.16 -143.05
N ILE A 790 -40.73 92.28 -142.97
CA ILE A 790 -39.93 93.03 -143.95
C ILE A 790 -39.98 92.39 -145.34
N ALA A 791 -39.92 91.06 -145.45
CA ALA A 791 -40.03 90.37 -146.73
C ALA A 791 -41.35 90.70 -147.44
N GLU A 792 -42.45 90.76 -146.68
CA GLU A 792 -43.77 91.15 -147.18
C GLU A 792 -43.80 92.62 -147.63
N MET A 793 -43.26 93.54 -146.83
CA MET A 793 -43.16 94.96 -147.21
C MET A 793 -42.35 95.16 -148.51
N VAL A 794 -41.22 94.46 -148.66
CA VAL A 794 -40.37 94.55 -149.84
C VAL A 794 -41.06 93.99 -151.09
N LYS A 795 -41.87 92.93 -150.94
CA LYS A 795 -42.70 92.40 -152.02
C LYS A 795 -43.69 93.46 -152.52
N VAL A 796 -44.38 94.15 -151.60
CA VAL A 796 -45.29 95.25 -151.95
C VAL A 796 -44.54 96.37 -152.69
N VAL A 797 -43.34 96.75 -152.23
CA VAL A 797 -42.51 97.76 -152.93
C VAL A 797 -42.13 97.30 -154.35
N SER A 798 -41.76 96.04 -154.52
CA SER A 798 -41.46 95.46 -155.84
C SER A 798 -42.68 95.49 -156.76
N ASP A 799 -43.87 95.18 -156.23
CA ASP A 799 -45.13 95.20 -156.99
C ASP A 799 -45.49 96.64 -157.41
N ILE A 800 -45.34 97.62 -156.51
CA ILE A 800 -45.54 99.05 -156.81
C ILE A 800 -44.55 99.52 -157.88
N ALA A 801 -43.27 99.15 -157.76
CA ALA A 801 -42.26 99.52 -158.74
C ALA A 801 -42.58 98.95 -160.14
N ASN A 802 -43.01 97.69 -160.22
CA ASN A 802 -43.43 97.08 -161.49
C ASN A 802 -44.69 97.75 -162.07
N GLN A 803 -45.69 98.07 -161.24
CA GLN A 803 -46.86 98.82 -161.68
C GLN A 803 -46.50 100.22 -162.18
N THR A 804 -45.62 100.92 -161.45
CA THR A 804 -45.13 102.26 -161.83
C THR A 804 -44.38 102.20 -163.15
N ASN A 805 -43.58 101.15 -163.38
CA ASN A 805 -42.87 100.92 -164.64
C ASN A 805 -43.84 100.77 -165.82
N LEU A 806 -44.93 99.99 -165.64
CA LEU A 806 -45.98 99.81 -166.65
C LEU A 806 -46.75 101.11 -166.92
N LEU A 807 -47.08 101.88 -165.88
CA LEU A 807 -47.72 103.19 -166.03
C LEU A 807 -46.83 104.19 -166.77
N ALA A 808 -45.54 104.25 -166.41
CA ALA A 808 -44.55 105.10 -167.07
C ALA A 808 -44.32 104.68 -168.53
N PHE A 809 -44.31 103.38 -168.83
CA PHE A 809 -44.25 102.85 -170.19
C PHE A 809 -45.47 103.25 -171.02
N ASN A 810 -46.68 103.12 -170.47
CA ASN A 810 -47.92 103.56 -171.12
C ASN A 810 -47.90 105.08 -171.36
N ALA A 811 -47.42 105.86 -170.38
CA ALA A 811 -47.27 107.31 -170.53
C ALA A 811 -46.23 107.69 -171.60
N ALA A 812 -45.13 106.95 -171.73
CA ALA A 812 -44.14 107.15 -172.78
C ALA A 812 -44.70 106.86 -174.18
N ILE A 813 -45.52 105.81 -174.33
CA ILE A 813 -46.24 105.51 -175.58
C ILE A 813 -47.17 106.67 -175.95
N GLU A 814 -47.97 107.16 -175.01
CA GLU A 814 -48.92 108.22 -175.30
C GLU A 814 -48.23 109.57 -175.56
N ALA A 815 -47.09 109.82 -174.89
CA ALA A 815 -46.23 110.97 -175.18
C ALA A 815 -45.60 110.89 -176.59
N ALA A 816 -45.18 109.71 -177.05
CA ALA A 816 -44.70 109.51 -178.42
C ALA A 816 -45.82 109.72 -179.46
N ARG A 817 -47.06 109.34 -179.11
CA ARG A 817 -48.25 109.50 -179.96
C ARG A 817 -48.67 110.97 -180.13
N ALA A 818 -48.38 111.83 -179.15
CA ALA A 818 -48.71 113.25 -179.15
C ALA A 818 -47.76 114.15 -179.99
N GLY A 819 -46.71 113.59 -180.62
CA GLY A 819 -45.82 114.32 -181.53
C GLY A 819 -45.03 115.44 -180.85
N GLU A 820 -44.89 116.62 -181.50
CA GLU A 820 -44.07 117.74 -180.99
C GLU A 820 -44.53 118.26 -179.61
N TYR A 821 -45.81 118.12 -179.25
CA TYR A 821 -46.34 118.56 -177.94
C TYR A 821 -46.05 117.56 -176.80
N GLY A 822 -45.62 116.33 -177.11
CA GLY A 822 -45.36 115.26 -176.14
C GLY A 822 -43.92 115.17 -175.63
N VAL A 823 -42.99 115.94 -176.22
CA VAL A 823 -41.54 115.81 -176.00
C VAL A 823 -41.15 115.94 -174.52
N GLY A 824 -41.71 116.91 -173.79
CA GLY A 824 -41.44 117.10 -172.36
C GLY A 824 -42.00 115.97 -171.47
N PHE A 825 -43.20 115.46 -171.80
CA PHE A 825 -43.81 114.34 -171.07
C PHE A 825 -43.07 113.02 -171.32
N SER A 826 -42.55 112.80 -172.53
CA SER A 826 -41.76 111.61 -172.85
C SER A 826 -40.50 111.51 -172.00
N VAL A 827 -39.82 112.64 -171.72
CA VAL A 827 -38.62 112.67 -170.87
C VAL A 827 -38.96 112.32 -169.42
N VAL A 828 -40.05 112.88 -168.88
CA VAL A 828 -40.50 112.58 -167.50
C VAL A 828 -40.93 111.12 -167.38
N ALA A 829 -41.69 110.60 -168.36
CA ALA A 829 -42.11 109.20 -168.38
C ALA A 829 -40.92 108.24 -168.44
N ASP A 830 -39.91 108.53 -169.26
CA ASP A 830 -38.68 107.72 -169.30
C ASP A 830 -37.87 107.80 -168.00
N GLU A 831 -37.84 108.95 -167.32
CA GLU A 831 -37.14 109.08 -166.04
C GLU A 831 -37.88 108.32 -164.91
N VAL A 832 -39.21 108.39 -164.87
CA VAL A 832 -40.05 107.61 -163.93
C VAL A 832 -39.91 106.11 -164.22
N ARG A 833 -39.85 105.71 -165.49
CA ARG A 833 -39.62 104.32 -165.90
C ARG A 833 -38.27 103.81 -165.40
N LYS A 834 -37.18 104.54 -165.65
CA LYS A 834 -35.84 104.21 -165.11
C LYS A 834 -35.81 104.16 -163.58
N LEU A 835 -36.53 105.07 -162.91
CA LEU A 835 -36.64 105.06 -161.45
C LEU A 835 -37.39 103.82 -160.94
N ALA A 836 -38.47 103.44 -161.62
CA ALA A 836 -39.25 102.25 -161.31
C ALA A 836 -38.44 100.95 -161.55
N GLU A 837 -37.69 100.86 -162.65
CA GLU A 837 -36.76 99.76 -162.92
C GLU A 837 -35.67 99.66 -161.84
N LYS A 838 -35.05 100.79 -161.45
CA LYS A 838 -34.07 100.85 -160.35
C LYS A 838 -34.68 100.43 -159.00
N SER A 839 -35.89 100.90 -158.70
CA SER A 839 -36.61 100.56 -157.46
C SER A 839 -36.97 99.08 -157.40
N SER A 840 -37.41 98.50 -158.53
CA SER A 840 -37.72 97.06 -158.64
C SER A 840 -36.45 96.22 -158.45
N ALA A 841 -35.35 96.59 -159.11
CA ALA A 841 -34.06 95.93 -158.94
C ALA A 841 -33.55 96.01 -157.48
N ALA A 842 -33.68 97.18 -156.84
CA ALA A 842 -33.32 97.36 -155.43
C ALA A 842 -34.21 96.51 -154.50
N ALA A 843 -35.53 96.46 -154.73
CA ALA A 843 -36.45 95.64 -153.97
C ALA A 843 -36.15 94.14 -154.12
N MET A 844 -35.83 93.66 -155.34
CA MET A 844 -35.39 92.27 -155.56
C MET A 844 -34.10 91.95 -154.80
N GLN A 845 -33.14 92.89 -154.77
CA GLN A 845 -31.90 92.71 -154.01
C GLN A 845 -32.16 92.65 -152.50
N ILE A 846 -33.03 93.52 -151.96
CA ILE A 846 -33.44 93.48 -150.55
C ILE A 846 -34.17 92.17 -150.24
N SER A 847 -35.08 91.73 -151.10
CA SER A 847 -35.80 90.46 -150.93
C SER A 847 -34.84 89.27 -150.82
N ARG A 848 -33.81 89.22 -151.67
CA ARG A 848 -32.74 88.21 -151.57
C ARG A 848 -31.99 88.30 -150.25
N MET A 849 -31.58 89.49 -149.81
CA MET A 849 -30.86 89.68 -148.54
C MET A 849 -31.73 89.29 -147.32
N ILE A 850 -33.03 89.56 -147.36
CA ILE A 850 -33.98 89.14 -146.31
C ILE A 850 -34.18 87.63 -146.32
N GLY A 851 -34.29 87.00 -147.49
CA GLY A 851 -34.32 85.54 -147.62
C GLY A 851 -33.07 84.87 -147.02
N GLU A 852 -31.89 85.42 -147.31
CA GLU A 852 -30.63 84.97 -146.69
C GLU A 852 -30.63 85.19 -145.17
N SER A 853 -31.19 86.32 -144.70
CA SER A 853 -31.30 86.62 -143.26
C SER A 853 -32.24 85.65 -142.54
N THR A 854 -33.41 85.34 -143.11
CA THR A 854 -34.34 84.33 -142.58
C THR A 854 -33.68 82.95 -142.53
N SER A 855 -32.93 82.56 -143.56
CA SER A 855 -32.18 81.30 -143.54
C SER A 855 -31.13 81.26 -142.43
N ARG A 856 -30.39 82.37 -142.21
CA ARG A 856 -29.40 82.47 -141.12
C ARG A 856 -30.05 82.44 -139.74
N VAL A 857 -31.20 83.09 -139.58
CA VAL A 857 -32.00 83.09 -138.35
C VAL A 857 -32.48 81.68 -138.02
N ASN A 858 -33.04 80.95 -138.99
CA ASN A 858 -33.48 79.56 -138.77
C ASN A 858 -32.32 78.64 -138.33
N LEU A 859 -31.15 78.78 -138.98
CA LEU A 859 -29.95 78.05 -138.57
C LEU A 859 -29.48 78.47 -137.16
N GLY A 860 -29.64 79.74 -136.80
CA GLY A 860 -29.38 80.25 -135.45
C GLY A 860 -30.30 79.63 -134.40
N THR A 861 -31.60 79.50 -134.71
CA THR A 861 -32.59 78.84 -133.85
C THR A 861 -32.25 77.38 -133.63
N GLU A 862 -31.96 76.63 -134.70
CA GLU A 862 -31.59 75.21 -134.61
C GLU A 862 -30.36 75.00 -133.73
N ARG A 863 -29.30 75.80 -133.94
CA ARG A 863 -28.08 75.74 -133.12
C ARG A 863 -28.33 76.11 -131.66
N SER A 864 -29.17 77.10 -131.41
CA SER A 864 -29.51 77.53 -130.04
C SER A 864 -30.35 76.47 -129.31
N ASP A 865 -31.27 75.80 -130.01
CA ASP A 865 -32.03 74.69 -129.43
C ASP A 865 -31.15 73.48 -129.12
N ALA A 866 -30.23 73.13 -130.02
CA ALA A 866 -29.24 72.07 -129.78
C ALA A 866 -28.38 72.38 -128.54
N ALA A 867 -27.96 73.63 -128.37
CA ALA A 867 -27.23 74.08 -127.19
C ALA A 867 -28.10 74.03 -125.92
N ARG A 868 -29.38 74.41 -126.01
CA ARG A 868 -30.35 74.36 -124.90
C ARG A 868 -30.50 72.92 -124.40
N GLN A 869 -30.68 71.97 -125.31
CA GLN A 869 -30.75 70.54 -124.98
C GLN A 869 -29.44 70.04 -124.34
N ALA A 870 -28.28 70.50 -124.80
CA ALA A 870 -26.99 70.14 -124.23
C ALA A 870 -26.87 70.61 -122.76
N PHE A 871 -27.25 71.86 -122.46
CA PHE A 871 -27.28 72.33 -121.07
C PHE A 871 -28.28 71.57 -120.19
N GLY A 872 -29.45 71.21 -120.72
CA GLY A 872 -30.41 70.36 -120.00
C GLY A 872 -29.83 68.99 -119.64
N ARG A 873 -29.08 68.35 -120.57
CA ARG A 873 -28.36 67.10 -120.28
C ARG A 873 -27.25 67.28 -119.24
N ILE A 874 -26.54 68.41 -119.24
CA ILE A 874 -25.53 68.72 -118.22
C ILE A 874 -26.19 68.81 -116.84
N VAL A 875 -27.30 69.53 -116.69
CA VAL A 875 -28.02 69.63 -115.41
C VAL A 875 -28.41 68.25 -114.88
N SER A 876 -29.01 67.40 -115.73
CA SER A 876 -29.41 66.04 -115.34
C SER A 876 -28.21 65.16 -114.96
N SER A 877 -27.11 65.21 -115.72
CA SER A 877 -25.89 64.44 -115.43
C SER A 877 -25.22 64.89 -114.12
N VAL A 878 -25.28 66.18 -113.83
CA VAL A 878 -24.77 66.73 -112.56
C VAL A 878 -25.63 66.29 -111.38
N GLU A 879 -26.94 66.12 -111.54
CA GLU A 879 -27.80 65.55 -110.49
C GLU A 879 -27.52 64.06 -110.21
N GLU A 880 -27.21 63.28 -111.24
CA GLU A 880 -26.72 61.91 -111.06
C GLU A 880 -25.36 61.89 -110.35
N THR A 881 -24.43 62.73 -110.77
CA THR A 881 -23.11 62.87 -110.13
C THR A 881 -23.25 63.27 -108.65
N ALA A 882 -24.15 64.20 -108.34
CA ALA A 882 -24.42 64.65 -106.98
C ALA A 882 -25.02 63.57 -106.06
N ARG A 883 -25.75 62.59 -106.64
CA ARG A 883 -26.25 61.41 -105.92
C ARG A 883 -25.11 60.44 -105.62
N SER A 884 -24.28 60.11 -106.61
CA SER A 884 -23.11 59.23 -106.39
C SER A 884 -22.13 59.80 -105.35
N ILE A 885 -21.95 61.11 -105.31
CA ILE A 885 -21.15 61.79 -104.27
C ILE A 885 -21.75 61.59 -102.88
N ASP A 886 -23.08 61.60 -102.76
CA ASP A 886 -23.80 61.36 -101.50
C ASP A 886 -23.61 59.92 -101.00
N ASP A 887 -23.69 58.95 -101.92
CA ASP A 887 -23.45 57.53 -101.62
C ASP A 887 -22.00 57.29 -101.17
N ILE A 888 -21.02 57.95 -101.80
CA ILE A 888 -19.61 57.89 -101.38
C ILE A 888 -19.44 58.51 -99.99
N SER A 889 -20.08 59.64 -99.71
CA SER A 889 -20.02 60.30 -98.39
C SER A 889 -20.58 59.40 -97.30
N THR A 890 -21.71 58.75 -97.55
CA THR A 890 -22.34 57.81 -96.62
C THR A 890 -21.43 56.61 -96.37
N SER A 891 -20.90 56.01 -97.43
CA SER A 891 -19.98 54.87 -97.34
C SER A 891 -18.70 55.20 -96.57
N ALA A 892 -18.14 56.40 -96.78
CA ALA A 892 -16.95 56.85 -96.07
C ALA A 892 -17.22 57.08 -94.57
N GLN A 893 -18.41 57.57 -94.20
CA GLN A 893 -18.81 57.73 -92.80
C GLN A 893 -19.01 56.39 -92.09
N GLU A 894 -19.58 55.40 -92.78
CA GLU A 894 -19.68 54.02 -92.28
C GLU A 894 -18.30 53.40 -92.09
N GLN A 895 -17.41 53.53 -93.06
CA GLN A 895 -16.02 53.07 -92.96
C GLN A 895 -15.26 53.72 -91.80
N GLU A 896 -15.50 55.01 -91.53
CA GLU A 896 -14.90 55.69 -90.39
C GLU A 896 -15.35 55.07 -89.05
N THR A 897 -16.64 54.77 -88.94
CA THR A 897 -17.22 54.16 -87.74
C THR A 897 -16.64 52.76 -87.50
N VAL A 898 -16.60 51.94 -88.55
CA VAL A 898 -16.00 50.59 -88.50
C VAL A 898 -14.51 50.66 -88.16
N SER A 899 -13.77 51.60 -88.75
CA SER A 899 -12.34 51.80 -88.46
C SER A 899 -12.10 52.07 -86.97
N ARG A 900 -12.89 52.93 -86.33
CA ARG A 900 -12.79 53.21 -84.88
C ARG A 900 -13.08 51.96 -84.04
N GLU A 901 -14.07 51.15 -84.42
CA GLU A 901 -14.39 49.91 -83.72
C GLU A 901 -13.21 48.92 -83.80
N VAL A 902 -12.62 48.76 -84.99
CA VAL A 902 -11.44 47.90 -85.20
C VAL A 902 -10.24 48.38 -84.36
N VAL A 903 -10.00 49.69 -84.24
CA VAL A 903 -8.97 50.24 -83.33
C VAL A 903 -9.23 49.81 -81.87
N GLY A 904 -10.50 49.87 -81.42
CA GLY A 904 -10.89 49.42 -80.08
C GLY A 904 -10.64 47.93 -79.85
N GLN A 905 -10.96 47.09 -80.84
CA GLN A 905 -10.70 45.65 -80.78
C GLN A 905 -9.20 45.33 -80.76
N ILE A 906 -8.39 45.98 -81.61
CA ILE A 906 -6.92 45.82 -81.62
C ILE A 906 -6.31 46.24 -80.29
N SER A 907 -6.78 47.36 -79.73
CA SER A 907 -6.31 47.86 -78.42
C SER A 907 -6.62 46.86 -77.31
N THR A 908 -7.79 46.24 -77.35
CA THR A 908 -8.20 45.19 -76.39
C THR A 908 -7.31 43.95 -76.55
N LEU A 909 -7.09 43.50 -77.79
CA LEU A 909 -6.20 42.37 -78.09
C LEU A 909 -4.77 42.62 -77.57
N ALA A 910 -4.23 43.82 -77.77
CA ALA A 910 -2.92 44.21 -77.27
C ALA A 910 -2.88 44.26 -75.73
N ALA A 911 -3.94 44.74 -75.08
CA ALA A 911 -4.03 44.80 -73.62
C ALA A 911 -4.04 43.41 -72.97
N VAL A 912 -4.73 42.43 -73.57
CA VAL A 912 -4.76 41.03 -73.06
C VAL A 912 -3.35 40.43 -73.02
N THR A 913 -2.50 40.74 -74.00
CA THR A 913 -1.09 40.29 -74.02
C THR A 913 -0.15 41.05 -73.08
N LYS A 914 -0.63 42.08 -72.36
CA LYS A 914 0.16 42.82 -71.36
C LYS A 914 -0.10 42.36 -69.92
N VAL A 915 -1.24 41.70 -69.67
CA VAL A 915 -1.67 41.28 -68.32
C VAL A 915 -1.27 39.83 -68.01
N ALA A 916 -0.89 39.04 -69.01
CA ALA A 916 -0.31 37.70 -68.85
C ALA A 916 1.21 37.77 -68.68
#